data_AF-A0A078AIR9-F1
#
_entry.id   AF-A0A078AIR9-F1
#
_cell.length_a   1.000
_cell.length_b   1.000
_cell.length_c   1.000
_cell.angle_alpha   90.00
_cell.angle_beta   90.00
_cell.angle_gamma   90.00
#
_symmetry.space_group_name_H-M   'P 1'
#
loop_
_entity.id
_entity.type
_entity.pdbx_description
1 polymer ?
#
loop_
_entity_poly.entity_id
_entity_poly.type
_entity_poly.pdbx_seq_one_letter_code
_entity_poly.pdbx_strand_id
1 'polypeptide(L)'
;MIINHKDSLYFENKEFLQREDQYYQPNDNECTYQLFPYLTQNQIKNYFNLDPYIQKNTSTEGQTKEKWDFRESYSMGVFFSTPFIFGIPERLDTFRLKSTDGRGQPYRLAALDIFPHDTYAREATYSSLPYVQGHSEEFDANLIWMSTAESFVDIYDLSDEMTFNEGRFVDFVTESGRLELYAFGSATLNSPKRVQKIMAELTGYQFLPPIFSLGFNYCKWERATSAQRIMEWNKKFSDNHIPVDVLWMDIPYTEDVRYFAFSQYKFPDNLLETMKQEVHDKNRYFVVITDPHIQYRGTFRVYREGLSLHHTHQGDDLVSIFVRQRDQSIMKGFCWPGDSAWIDFFNKGAREFWSSLYSFDYFHGTDDTFHIWLDMNEPSVFNGPENTMPKDALHQLSDGRVVLSKDVKMAYGKMMLEPTYKGLKQRNMTEQKRPFILTRSTFFGGQKHAAKWTGDNKATFDELAVSISQLLSFGITGIQFIGADVPGFSGQPSEELYVMFYQLGIFYPFFREENLIFKEKRSRSMYAKLFTSDMISFIISNTEGSPIVRPIWYEFPKDKRSFGINTQFMYGEQLMIAPKLIGEKKSDFSGPKTKSRYQVQTYLPEDSEWYYWFNRTQRITVESQLPKYIEEDEQGIYIKAGSILPIKQHEGRESIMQAINDNITLEIYTDLNQEAKGLLYIDDGITFRNEERNERLYIEFSFENGELYYVNKLQDSEYDNCQIKISNILIYGLPFNASDLNYTAESANFSQNESTESEYPQLNQDIDQQINKEQSNPVQKKINEARLNINQDTLSSISLDDISTLATSILDMIGNSSTQDSTSTQQASQQNEDSSRSSTDNFREFQDNDNKAEKKQNQRYREEQIAHRYLGAKMFMTDIKVRNLKQNTKTSIFYMK
;
A
#
# COMPACT_ATOMS: atom_id res chain seq x y z
N MET A 1 -3.46 26.15 5.35
CA MET A 1 -4.78 25.47 5.39
C MET A 1 -5.61 26.10 6.49
N ILE A 2 -6.87 26.44 6.23
CA ILE A 2 -7.80 27.06 7.19
C ILE A 2 -9.06 26.19 7.27
N ILE A 3 -9.37 25.65 8.44
CA ILE A 3 -10.55 24.81 8.70
C ILE A 3 -11.72 25.73 9.12
N ASN A 4 -12.95 25.38 8.75
CA ASN A 4 -14.14 26.24 8.85
C ASN A 4 -13.93 27.61 8.18
N HIS A 5 -13.33 27.62 6.98
CA HIS A 5 -13.16 28.87 6.24
C HIS A 5 -14.53 29.41 5.81
N LYS A 6 -14.72 30.74 5.90
CA LYS A 6 -16.00 31.45 5.68
C LYS A 6 -17.17 31.04 6.60
N ASP A 7 -16.88 30.41 7.74
CA ASP A 7 -17.91 29.92 8.69
C ASP A 7 -18.93 28.98 8.03
N SER A 8 -18.41 28.01 7.28
CA SER A 8 -19.13 27.01 6.47
C SER A 8 -19.55 25.76 7.26
N LEU A 9 -19.24 25.69 8.56
CA LEU A 9 -19.64 24.61 9.44
C LEU A 9 -21.16 24.59 9.64
N TYR A 10 -21.81 23.49 9.27
CA TYR A 10 -23.24 23.29 9.40
C TYR A 10 -23.56 21.88 9.90
N PHE A 11 -24.62 21.77 10.70
CA PHE A 11 -25.15 20.50 11.22
C PHE A 11 -26.68 20.53 11.19
N GLU A 12 -27.31 19.47 10.67
CA GLU A 12 -28.75 19.28 10.80
C GLU A 12 -29.07 18.75 12.21
N ASN A 13 -29.45 19.65 13.12
CA ASN A 13 -29.79 19.29 14.49
C ASN A 13 -31.21 18.69 14.58
N LYS A 14 -31.27 17.48 15.15
CA LYS A 14 -32.47 16.68 15.47
C LYS A 14 -33.59 17.43 16.21
N GLU A 15 -33.28 18.48 16.98
CA GLU A 15 -34.28 19.25 17.74
C GLU A 15 -35.24 20.10 16.88
N PHE A 16 -34.85 20.50 15.66
CA PHE A 16 -35.69 21.36 14.82
C PHE A 16 -36.99 20.68 14.33
N LEU A 17 -37.07 19.35 14.38
CA LEU A 17 -38.26 18.59 13.96
C LEU A 17 -39.28 18.34 15.09
N GLN A 18 -38.99 18.69 16.35
CA GLN A 18 -39.93 18.50 17.47
C GLN A 18 -40.86 19.70 17.75
N ARG A 19 -40.83 20.76 16.93
CA ARG A 19 -41.77 21.90 17.03
C ARG A 19 -42.94 21.84 16.04
N GLU A 20 -43.50 20.65 15.82
CA GLU A 20 -44.89 20.55 15.36
C GLU A 20 -45.84 20.80 16.52
N ASP A 21 -46.26 22.07 16.68
CA ASP A 21 -47.59 22.39 17.25
C ASP A 21 -47.99 23.86 16.98
N GLN A 22 -47.05 24.80 16.84
CA GLN A 22 -47.35 26.17 16.42
C GLN A 22 -46.33 26.78 15.45
N TYR A 23 -46.79 27.03 14.22
CA TYR A 23 -46.25 28.01 13.28
C TYR A 23 -44.73 28.03 13.07
N TYR A 24 -44.19 26.91 12.59
CA TYR A 24 -43.12 26.98 11.59
C TYR A 24 -43.48 26.07 10.42
N GLN A 25 -43.94 26.66 9.31
CA GLN A 25 -43.73 26.06 8.01
C GLN A 25 -42.35 26.57 7.58
N PRO A 26 -41.27 25.77 7.64
CA PRO A 26 -40.08 26.13 6.91
C PRO A 26 -40.51 26.17 5.45
N ASN A 27 -40.23 27.28 4.75
CA ASN A 27 -40.27 27.21 3.29
C ASN A 27 -39.25 26.12 2.92
N ASP A 28 -39.68 25.03 2.27
CA ASP A 28 -38.86 23.86 1.86
C ASP A 28 -37.61 24.24 1.01
N ASN A 29 -37.49 25.52 0.67
CA ASN A 29 -36.48 26.16 -0.13
C ASN A 29 -35.33 26.81 0.67
N GLU A 30 -35.45 27.06 1.99
CA GLU A 30 -34.43 27.83 2.74
C GLU A 30 -33.29 26.98 3.32
N CYS A 31 -33.57 25.89 4.04
CA CYS A 31 -32.51 25.05 4.64
C CYS A 31 -31.56 24.46 3.58
N THR A 32 -32.11 24.00 2.44
CA THR A 32 -31.34 23.42 1.35
C THR A 32 -30.46 24.45 0.62
N TYR A 33 -30.78 25.75 0.76
CA TYR A 33 -29.99 26.85 0.19
C TYR A 33 -28.81 27.26 1.09
N GLN A 34 -28.91 27.06 2.40
CA GLN A 34 -27.80 27.36 3.32
C GLN A 34 -26.64 26.37 3.18
N LEU A 35 -26.94 25.11 2.87
CA LEU A 35 -25.95 24.08 2.52
C LEU A 35 -25.26 24.34 1.17
N PHE A 36 -25.96 24.96 0.21
CA PHE A 36 -25.46 25.16 -1.15
C PHE A 36 -25.76 26.57 -1.67
N PRO A 37 -25.19 27.64 -1.08
CA PRO A 37 -25.56 29.02 -1.35
C PRO A 37 -25.30 29.49 -2.80
N TYR A 38 -24.54 28.71 -3.58
CA TYR A 38 -24.18 28.97 -4.97
C TYR A 38 -24.96 28.12 -5.99
N LEU A 39 -25.86 27.21 -5.56
CA LEU A 39 -26.64 26.33 -6.45
C LEU A 39 -28.08 26.81 -6.61
N THR A 40 -28.62 26.71 -7.83
CA THR A 40 -30.05 27.01 -8.08
C THR A 40 -30.96 25.84 -7.66
N GLN A 41 -32.26 26.09 -7.42
CA GLN A 41 -33.20 25.02 -7.04
C GLN A 41 -33.27 23.85 -8.03
N ASN A 42 -33.21 24.14 -9.34
CA ASN A 42 -33.21 23.10 -10.37
C ASN A 42 -31.90 22.29 -10.37
N GLN A 43 -30.78 22.94 -10.06
CA GLN A 43 -29.50 22.26 -9.85
C GLN A 43 -29.58 21.33 -8.64
N ILE A 44 -29.99 21.82 -7.47
CA ILE A 44 -30.14 21.02 -6.23
C ILE A 44 -31.04 19.79 -6.48
N LYS A 45 -32.21 19.96 -7.11
CA LYS A 45 -33.11 18.85 -7.44
C LYS A 45 -32.48 17.81 -8.36
N ASN A 46 -31.69 18.24 -9.35
CA ASN A 46 -31.04 17.34 -10.30
C ASN A 46 -29.77 16.68 -9.73
N TYR A 47 -29.03 17.35 -8.84
CA TYR A 47 -27.78 16.83 -8.25
C TYR A 47 -28.02 15.74 -7.22
N PHE A 48 -28.94 15.97 -6.27
CA PHE A 48 -29.21 15.00 -5.21
C PHE A 48 -30.06 13.82 -5.66
N ASN A 49 -30.56 13.87 -6.89
CA ASN A 49 -31.53 12.93 -7.45
C ASN A 49 -32.54 12.49 -6.38
N LEU A 50 -33.21 13.48 -5.74
CA LEU A 50 -34.09 13.31 -4.59
C LEU A 50 -35.34 12.53 -5.00
N ASP A 51 -35.16 11.22 -5.20
CA ASP A 51 -36.22 10.25 -5.33
C ASP A 51 -37.07 10.33 -4.04
N PRO A 52 -38.40 10.34 -4.14
CA PRO A 52 -39.23 11.25 -3.34
C PRO A 52 -39.57 10.75 -1.92
N TYR A 53 -38.58 10.29 -1.15
CA TYR A 53 -38.72 10.08 0.30
C TYR A 53 -39.11 11.38 1.03
N ILE A 54 -38.74 12.54 0.52
CA ILE A 54 -39.12 13.84 1.11
C ILE A 54 -40.55 14.28 0.75
N GLN A 55 -41.16 13.83 -0.37
CA GLN A 55 -42.58 14.15 -0.68
C GLN A 55 -43.33 13.08 -1.49
N LYS A 56 -43.83 12.02 -0.83
CA LYS A 56 -45.26 11.63 -0.86
C LYS A 56 -45.60 10.46 0.08
N ASN A 57 -45.64 10.75 1.38
CA ASN A 57 -46.43 9.94 2.32
C ASN A 57 -47.93 10.23 2.12
N THR A 58 -48.54 9.74 1.04
CA THR A 58 -50.00 9.64 0.97
C THR A 58 -50.44 8.55 1.93
N SER A 59 -51.12 8.96 3.00
CA SER A 59 -51.67 8.07 4.02
C SER A 59 -52.65 7.05 3.44
N THR A 60 -52.27 5.79 3.44
CA THR A 60 -53.22 4.72 3.79
C THR A 60 -53.27 4.65 5.32
N GLU A 61 -54.48 4.61 5.85
CA GLU A 61 -54.74 4.77 7.28
C GLU A 61 -54.17 3.61 8.12
N GLY A 62 -53.65 3.93 9.32
CA GLY A 62 -53.56 2.94 10.40
C GLY A 62 -52.19 2.38 10.81
N GLN A 63 -51.06 2.85 10.26
CA GLN A 63 -49.73 2.48 10.77
C GLN A 63 -48.98 3.67 11.39
N THR A 64 -48.50 3.47 12.62
CA THR A 64 -47.67 4.42 13.37
C THR A 64 -46.30 4.57 12.73
N LYS A 65 -45.96 5.78 12.28
CA LYS A 65 -44.63 6.11 11.74
C LYS A 65 -43.56 6.06 12.83
N GLU A 66 -42.57 5.18 12.70
CA GLU A 66 -41.39 5.20 13.58
C GLU A 66 -40.34 6.21 13.12
N LYS A 67 -40.37 7.40 13.73
CA LYS A 67 -39.27 8.22 14.28
C LYS A 67 -37.85 8.32 13.65
N TRP A 68 -37.55 7.77 12.48
CA TRP A 68 -36.18 7.73 11.92
C TRP A 68 -35.95 8.59 10.65
N ASP A 69 -36.98 9.24 10.10
CA ASP A 69 -36.86 10.27 9.04
C ASP A 69 -36.39 11.62 9.63
N PHE A 70 -35.26 11.64 10.36
CA PHE A 70 -34.61 12.89 10.76
C PHE A 70 -33.41 13.19 9.87
N ARG A 71 -33.29 14.47 9.49
CA ARG A 71 -32.12 15.00 8.80
C ARG A 71 -30.96 15.11 9.79
N GLU A 72 -29.77 14.64 9.39
CA GLU A 72 -28.58 14.60 10.24
C GLU A 72 -27.26 14.83 9.47
N SER A 73 -27.35 15.42 8.27
CA SER A 73 -26.15 15.75 7.51
C SER A 73 -25.34 16.85 8.18
N TYR A 74 -24.05 16.90 7.85
CA TYR A 74 -23.15 17.96 8.29
C TYR A 74 -22.23 18.35 7.15
N SER A 75 -21.79 19.61 7.17
CA SER A 75 -20.82 20.13 6.22
C SER A 75 -19.79 21.03 6.88
N MET A 76 -18.63 21.16 6.25
CA MET A 76 -17.63 22.16 6.60
C MET A 76 -16.61 22.32 5.50
N GLY A 77 -16.30 23.58 5.18
CA GLY A 77 -15.30 23.93 4.19
C GLY A 77 -13.91 24.18 4.76
N VAL A 78 -12.90 23.79 3.97
CA VAL A 78 -11.48 23.92 4.29
C VAL A 78 -10.77 24.63 3.13
N PHE A 79 -10.06 25.71 3.44
CA PHE A 79 -9.26 26.45 2.45
C PHE A 79 -7.81 25.95 2.43
N PHE A 80 -7.35 25.53 1.26
CA PHE A 80 -5.96 25.20 0.96
C PHE A 80 -5.30 26.38 0.26
N SER A 81 -4.21 26.89 0.84
CA SER A 81 -3.44 28.04 0.33
C SER A 81 -2.52 27.66 -0.85
N THR A 82 -3.04 26.82 -1.75
CA THR A 82 -2.40 26.37 -2.99
C THR A 82 -3.48 25.95 -3.99
N PRO A 83 -3.34 26.24 -5.29
CA PRO A 83 -4.24 25.75 -6.31
C PRO A 83 -3.97 24.28 -6.71
N PHE A 84 -2.92 23.65 -6.18
CA PHE A 84 -2.56 22.25 -6.44
C PHE A 84 -3.03 21.34 -5.32
N ILE A 85 -4.26 20.82 -5.47
CA ILE A 85 -4.85 19.83 -4.57
C ILE A 85 -5.16 18.51 -5.29
N PHE A 86 -4.98 17.41 -4.57
CA PHE A 86 -5.03 16.03 -5.04
C PHE A 86 -5.79 15.14 -4.05
N GLY A 87 -6.09 13.91 -4.45
CA GLY A 87 -6.74 12.92 -3.61
C GLY A 87 -8.18 12.62 -4.04
N ILE A 88 -9.01 12.31 -3.05
CA ILE A 88 -10.36 11.75 -3.14
C ILE A 88 -10.55 10.67 -4.24
N PRO A 89 -9.73 9.59 -4.26
CA PRO A 89 -10.08 8.39 -5.01
C PRO A 89 -11.27 7.67 -4.36
N GLU A 90 -12.04 6.83 -5.05
CA GLU A 90 -11.89 6.48 -6.46
C GLU A 90 -12.69 7.40 -7.37
N ARG A 91 -12.06 7.84 -8.45
CA ARG A 91 -12.67 8.67 -9.49
C ARG A 91 -11.89 8.52 -10.78
N LEU A 92 -12.60 8.54 -11.91
CA LEU A 92 -12.01 8.51 -13.23
C LEU A 92 -11.80 9.95 -13.72
N ASP A 93 -10.87 10.68 -13.13
CA ASP A 93 -10.57 12.07 -13.51
C ASP A 93 -9.07 12.39 -13.33
N THR A 94 -8.61 13.55 -13.81
CA THR A 94 -7.21 13.98 -13.74
C THR A 94 -6.65 13.96 -12.31
N PHE A 95 -5.39 13.58 -12.13
CA PHE A 95 -4.80 13.45 -10.78
C PHE A 95 -4.97 14.71 -9.91
N ARG A 96 -4.66 15.90 -10.45
CA ARG A 96 -5.05 17.19 -9.85
C ARG A 96 -6.57 17.35 -9.94
N LEU A 97 -7.20 17.67 -8.83
CA LEU A 97 -8.64 17.92 -8.76
C LEU A 97 -9.04 19.14 -9.60
N LYS A 98 -10.22 19.13 -10.20
CA LYS A 98 -10.78 20.26 -10.94
C LYS A 98 -11.68 21.09 -10.02
N SER A 99 -11.82 22.39 -10.30
CA SER A 99 -12.89 23.18 -9.66
C SER A 99 -14.27 22.67 -10.11
N THR A 100 -15.24 22.74 -9.21
CA THR A 100 -16.64 22.43 -9.44
C THR A 100 -17.48 23.65 -9.84
N ASP A 101 -16.89 24.85 -9.82
CA ASP A 101 -17.49 26.13 -10.16
C ASP A 101 -18.33 26.12 -11.45
N GLY A 102 -19.42 26.89 -11.43
CA GLY A 102 -20.03 27.47 -12.62
C GLY A 102 -20.79 26.53 -13.59
N ARG A 103 -20.63 25.20 -13.50
CA ARG A 103 -21.48 24.21 -14.22
C ARG A 103 -21.29 22.71 -13.90
N GLY A 104 -20.39 22.29 -13.01
CA GLY A 104 -20.10 20.86 -12.78
C GLY A 104 -20.97 20.20 -11.71
N GLN A 105 -20.92 18.86 -11.60
CA GLN A 105 -21.35 18.14 -10.38
C GLN A 105 -20.25 18.23 -9.32
N PRO A 106 -20.56 18.19 -8.00
CA PRO A 106 -19.55 17.90 -6.97
C PRO A 106 -18.90 16.53 -7.22
N TYR A 107 -17.70 16.30 -6.67
CA TYR A 107 -17.18 14.94 -6.60
C TYR A 107 -18.00 14.15 -5.59
N ARG A 108 -18.52 12.98 -5.98
CA ARG A 108 -19.27 12.10 -5.09
C ARG A 108 -18.35 11.06 -4.47
N LEU A 109 -18.54 10.79 -3.17
CA LEU A 109 -17.84 9.77 -2.41
C LEU A 109 -18.84 8.73 -1.88
N ALA A 110 -18.78 7.54 -2.47
CA ALA A 110 -19.54 6.36 -2.11
C ALA A 110 -18.81 5.12 -2.64
N ALA A 111 -19.02 3.96 -2.03
CA ALA A 111 -18.71 2.68 -2.68
C ALA A 111 -19.94 2.24 -3.49
N LEU A 112 -19.79 2.08 -4.80
CA LEU A 112 -20.86 1.77 -5.76
C LEU A 112 -20.36 0.90 -6.92
N ASP A 113 -21.23 -0.01 -7.36
CA ASP A 113 -21.01 -0.85 -8.54
C ASP A 113 -21.57 -0.12 -9.79
N ILE A 114 -20.77 0.81 -10.33
CA ILE A 114 -21.12 1.58 -11.52
C ILE A 114 -20.34 1.03 -12.73
N PHE A 115 -21.06 0.30 -13.58
CA PHE A 115 -20.60 -0.14 -14.89
C PHE A 115 -21.73 -0.03 -15.93
N PRO A 116 -21.46 0.51 -17.14
CA PRO A 116 -20.23 1.19 -17.56
C PRO A 116 -20.13 2.60 -16.96
N HIS A 117 -18.98 2.93 -16.36
CA HIS A 117 -18.65 4.29 -15.90
C HIS A 117 -17.95 5.10 -17.01
N ASP A 118 -18.02 6.43 -16.96
CA ASP A 118 -17.36 7.30 -17.95
C ASP A 118 -16.04 7.91 -17.44
N THR A 119 -15.10 8.13 -18.37
CA THR A 119 -13.83 8.79 -18.09
C THR A 119 -14.00 10.30 -18.01
N TYR A 120 -13.15 10.94 -17.18
CA TYR A 120 -13.21 12.35 -16.81
C TYR A 120 -14.52 12.77 -16.11
N ALA A 121 -15.17 11.81 -15.44
CA ALA A 121 -16.40 11.98 -14.68
C ALA A 121 -16.15 12.20 -13.17
N ARG A 122 -17.19 12.60 -12.44
CA ARG A 122 -17.16 12.90 -10.99
C ARG A 122 -18.04 11.97 -10.15
N GLU A 123 -18.61 10.96 -10.81
CA GLU A 123 -19.37 9.90 -10.20
C GLU A 123 -18.45 9.01 -9.34
N ALA A 124 -19.01 8.49 -8.25
CA ALA A 124 -18.29 7.58 -7.37
C ALA A 124 -18.29 6.16 -7.98
N THR A 125 -17.18 5.43 -7.85
CA THR A 125 -17.12 4.01 -8.24
C THR A 125 -16.88 3.13 -7.01
N TYR A 126 -15.97 2.15 -7.09
CA TYR A 126 -15.92 0.99 -6.21
C TYR A 126 -15.40 1.31 -4.80
N SER A 127 -14.60 2.35 -4.64
CA SER A 127 -14.04 2.79 -3.37
C SER A 127 -14.15 4.31 -3.22
N SER A 128 -14.14 4.82 -1.99
CA SER A 128 -14.03 6.25 -1.74
C SER A 128 -13.22 6.51 -0.47
N LEU A 129 -12.24 7.40 -0.56
CA LEU A 129 -11.24 7.71 0.45
C LEU A 129 -11.19 9.22 0.61
N PRO A 130 -11.90 9.78 1.61
CA PRO A 130 -12.05 11.22 1.82
C PRO A 130 -10.75 11.87 2.34
N TYR A 131 -9.74 11.94 1.47
CA TYR A 131 -8.41 12.50 1.71
C TYR A 131 -8.10 13.57 0.66
N VAL A 132 -7.64 14.75 1.10
CA VAL A 132 -7.18 15.82 0.24
C VAL A 132 -5.77 16.24 0.65
N GLN A 133 -4.83 16.24 -0.30
CA GLN A 133 -3.49 16.79 -0.15
C GLN A 133 -3.36 18.05 -1.01
N GLY A 134 -3.02 19.19 -0.39
CA GLY A 134 -2.55 20.38 -1.07
C GLY A 134 -1.02 20.46 -1.03
N HIS A 135 -0.40 20.64 -2.20
CA HIS A 135 1.05 20.69 -2.38
C HIS A 135 1.52 22.08 -2.83
N SER A 136 2.73 22.47 -2.45
CA SER A 136 3.42 23.69 -2.88
C SER A 136 4.94 23.53 -2.72
N GLU A 137 5.74 24.46 -3.25
CA GLU A 137 7.20 24.47 -3.04
C GLU A 137 7.63 24.63 -1.58
N GLU A 138 6.75 25.16 -0.73
CA GLU A 138 7.03 25.52 0.66
C GLU A 138 6.44 24.51 1.66
N PHE A 139 5.30 23.88 1.33
CA PHE A 139 4.58 22.99 2.23
C PHE A 139 3.67 21.98 1.53
N ASP A 140 3.40 20.87 2.23
CA ASP A 140 2.21 20.03 2.04
C ASP A 140 1.25 20.20 3.21
N ALA A 141 -0.05 20.30 2.91
CA ALA A 141 -1.13 20.32 3.90
C ALA A 141 -2.20 19.30 3.52
N ASN A 142 -2.66 18.51 4.49
CA ASN A 142 -3.48 17.34 4.25
C ASN A 142 -4.66 17.30 5.20
N LEU A 143 -5.78 16.80 4.70
CA LEU A 143 -7.00 16.57 5.44
C LEU A 143 -7.49 15.14 5.14
N ILE A 144 -7.66 14.32 6.18
CA ILE A 144 -8.56 13.17 6.14
C ILE A 144 -9.87 13.63 6.76
N TRP A 145 -10.95 13.58 6.01
CA TRP A 145 -12.32 13.78 6.50
C TRP A 145 -12.89 12.42 6.86
N MET A 146 -12.78 12.03 8.13
CA MET A 146 -13.00 10.64 8.55
C MET A 146 -14.50 10.33 8.68
N SER A 147 -15.14 10.07 7.55
CA SER A 147 -16.50 9.53 7.49
C SER A 147 -16.60 8.34 6.53
N THR A 148 -17.49 7.41 6.88
CA THR A 148 -17.84 6.21 6.10
C THR A 148 -19.22 6.31 5.46
N ALA A 149 -19.92 7.42 5.71
CA ALA A 149 -21.19 7.76 5.07
C ALA A 149 -20.97 8.47 3.72
N GLU A 150 -22.00 8.41 2.87
CA GLU A 150 -21.99 9.08 1.57
C GLU A 150 -21.69 10.58 1.73
N SER A 151 -20.77 11.08 0.90
CA SER A 151 -20.32 12.47 0.96
C SER A 151 -20.19 13.09 -0.44
N PHE A 152 -20.32 14.41 -0.50
CA PHE A 152 -20.10 15.22 -1.69
C PHE A 152 -19.00 16.24 -1.41
N VAL A 153 -18.17 16.53 -2.41
CA VAL A 153 -17.05 17.46 -2.30
C VAL A 153 -17.12 18.49 -3.43
N ASP A 154 -17.41 19.74 -3.06
CA ASP A 154 -17.30 20.89 -3.95
C ASP A 154 -15.93 21.56 -3.80
N ILE A 155 -15.41 22.13 -4.88
CA ILE A 155 -14.05 22.70 -4.95
C ILE A 155 -14.11 24.02 -5.71
N TYR A 156 -13.81 25.11 -5.04
CA TYR A 156 -13.89 26.46 -5.59
C TYR A 156 -12.49 27.07 -5.72
N ASP A 157 -12.17 27.61 -6.90
CA ASP A 157 -10.93 28.37 -7.11
C ASP A 157 -11.11 29.77 -6.50
N LEU A 158 -10.35 30.09 -5.45
CA LEU A 158 -10.46 31.37 -4.74
C LEU A 158 -9.15 32.16 -4.77
N SER A 159 -9.24 33.45 -5.04
CA SER A 159 -8.28 34.43 -4.51
C SER A 159 -8.73 34.82 -3.11
N ASP A 160 -7.91 34.53 -2.10
CA ASP A 160 -8.21 34.96 -0.73
C ASP A 160 -7.77 36.42 -0.55
N GLU A 161 -8.76 37.32 -0.53
CA GLU A 161 -8.56 38.77 -0.37
C GLU A 161 -7.82 39.14 0.93
N MET A 162 -7.81 38.28 1.96
CA MET A 162 -7.08 38.54 3.21
C MET A 162 -5.60 38.15 3.14
N THR A 163 -5.23 37.18 2.31
CA THR A 163 -3.84 36.66 2.23
C THR A 163 -3.14 36.96 0.91
N PHE A 164 -3.84 37.52 -0.07
CA PHE A 164 -3.37 37.78 -1.45
C PHE A 164 -2.85 36.53 -2.19
N ASN A 165 -3.16 35.32 -1.68
CA ASN A 165 -2.73 34.06 -2.25
C ASN A 165 -3.85 33.40 -3.05
N GLU A 166 -3.48 32.80 -4.19
CA GLU A 166 -4.35 31.87 -4.92
C GLU A 166 -4.46 30.55 -4.13
N GLY A 167 -5.68 30.05 -3.97
CA GLY A 167 -5.95 28.82 -3.24
C GLY A 167 -7.29 28.21 -3.62
N ARG A 168 -7.68 27.17 -2.88
CA ARG A 168 -8.91 26.42 -3.13
C ARG A 168 -9.69 26.20 -1.87
N PHE A 169 -10.98 26.50 -1.92
CA PHE A 169 -11.92 26.16 -0.88
C PHE A 169 -12.59 24.84 -1.23
N VAL A 170 -12.44 23.85 -0.35
CA VAL A 170 -12.95 22.49 -0.51
C VAL A 170 -14.04 22.30 0.52
N ASP A 171 -15.29 22.11 0.08
CA ASP A 171 -16.45 21.97 0.94
C ASP A 171 -16.95 20.53 0.94
N PHE A 172 -17.03 19.92 2.12
CA PHE A 172 -17.50 18.55 2.31
C PHE A 172 -18.92 18.59 2.86
N VAL A 173 -19.82 17.83 2.26
CA VAL A 173 -21.17 17.58 2.80
C VAL A 173 -21.36 16.08 2.95
N THR A 174 -21.71 15.61 4.15
CA THR A 174 -21.79 14.18 4.49
C THR A 174 -23.15 13.84 5.09
N GLU A 175 -23.75 12.73 4.65
CA GLU A 175 -25.14 12.35 4.96
C GLU A 175 -25.43 12.07 6.44
N SER A 176 -24.50 11.41 7.14
CA SER A 176 -24.68 11.03 8.55
C SER A 176 -23.35 10.71 9.25
N GLY A 177 -23.41 10.41 10.54
CA GLY A 177 -22.27 10.01 11.35
C GLY A 177 -21.79 11.10 12.29
N ARG A 178 -20.47 11.35 12.32
CA ARG A 178 -19.82 12.33 13.21
C ARG A 178 -18.77 13.09 12.44
N LEU A 179 -18.66 14.40 12.69
CA LEU A 179 -17.55 15.18 12.18
C LEU A 179 -16.26 14.78 12.91
N GLU A 180 -15.45 13.96 12.26
CA GLU A 180 -14.09 13.61 12.66
C GLU A 180 -13.13 13.92 11.52
N LEU A 181 -11.98 14.54 11.81
CA LEU A 181 -10.97 14.86 10.79
C LEU A 181 -9.57 14.79 11.37
N TYR A 182 -8.62 14.47 10.49
CA TYR A 182 -7.18 14.52 10.78
C TYR A 182 -6.55 15.56 9.85
N ALA A 183 -5.97 16.61 10.44
CA ALA A 183 -5.29 17.67 9.73
C ALA A 183 -3.78 17.61 10.02
N PHE A 184 -2.96 17.45 8.99
CA PHE A 184 -1.50 17.34 9.14
C PHE A 184 -0.76 17.91 7.94
N GLY A 185 0.48 18.33 8.14
CA GLY A 185 1.29 18.93 7.08
C GLY A 185 2.76 19.01 7.45
N SER A 186 3.56 19.47 6.50
CA SER A 186 4.99 19.71 6.66
C SER A 186 5.41 20.91 5.81
N ALA A 187 6.45 21.62 6.24
CA ALA A 187 7.11 22.70 5.50
C ALA A 187 8.62 22.43 5.31
N THR A 188 9.02 21.16 5.40
CA THR A 188 10.42 20.73 5.29
C THR A 188 10.81 20.43 3.84
N LEU A 189 12.12 20.44 3.54
CA LEU A 189 12.67 20.13 2.20
C LEU A 189 12.16 18.79 1.59
N ASN A 190 11.82 17.80 2.42
CA ASN A 190 11.23 16.51 2.02
C ASN A 190 9.76 16.38 2.47
N SER A 191 8.97 17.45 2.31
CA SER A 191 7.59 17.53 2.81
C SER A 191 6.67 16.38 2.34
N PRO A 192 6.64 15.99 1.05
CA PRO A 192 5.79 14.88 0.59
C PRO A 192 6.07 13.55 1.29
N LYS A 193 7.36 13.20 1.44
CA LYS A 193 7.80 11.97 2.11
C LYS A 193 7.38 11.95 3.59
N ARG A 194 7.45 13.11 4.27
CA ARG A 194 7.02 13.23 5.67
C ARG A 194 5.50 13.08 5.83
N VAL A 195 4.68 13.69 4.96
CA VAL A 195 3.22 13.60 5.10
C VAL A 195 2.69 12.22 4.72
N GLN A 196 3.32 11.53 3.75
CA GLN A 196 2.98 10.13 3.46
C GLN A 196 3.38 9.17 4.58
N LYS A 197 4.49 9.42 5.29
CA LYS A 197 4.80 8.67 6.52
C LYS A 197 3.72 8.86 7.60
N ILE A 198 3.24 10.08 7.84
CA ILE A 198 2.14 10.35 8.78
C ILE A 198 0.85 9.63 8.33
N MET A 199 0.56 9.62 7.02
CA MET A 199 -0.59 8.90 6.45
C MET A 199 -0.51 7.38 6.73
N ALA A 200 0.68 6.79 6.62
CA ALA A 200 0.94 5.39 6.93
C ALA A 200 0.93 5.09 8.44
N GLU A 201 1.38 6.01 9.29
CA GLU A 201 1.28 5.90 10.76
C GLU A 201 -0.18 5.94 11.23
N LEU A 202 -1.03 6.78 10.63
CA LEU A 202 -2.45 6.88 10.94
C LEU A 202 -3.26 5.68 10.42
N THR A 203 -3.07 5.29 9.16
CA THR A 203 -3.96 4.32 8.49
C THR A 203 -3.37 2.92 8.37
N GLY A 204 -2.04 2.80 8.35
CA GLY A 204 -1.29 1.57 8.14
C GLY A 204 -0.24 1.67 7.04
N TYR A 205 0.84 0.91 7.21
CA TYR A 205 1.79 0.66 6.14
C TYR A 205 1.25 -0.41 5.17
N GLN A 206 1.71 -0.38 3.92
CA GLN A 206 1.43 -1.39 2.91
C GLN A 206 2.00 -2.75 3.35
N PHE A 207 1.23 -3.82 3.29
CA PHE A 207 1.77 -5.17 3.55
C PHE A 207 2.79 -5.54 2.47
N LEU A 208 3.85 -6.26 2.87
CA LEU A 208 4.81 -6.83 1.93
C LEU A 208 4.17 -8.05 1.24
N PRO A 209 3.93 -8.01 -0.08
CA PRO A 209 3.22 -9.08 -0.75
C PRO A 209 4.09 -10.33 -0.96
N PRO A 210 3.48 -11.51 -1.19
CA PRO A 210 4.21 -12.64 -1.73
C PRO A 210 4.62 -12.34 -3.18
N ILE A 211 5.88 -12.60 -3.53
CA ILE A 211 6.51 -12.10 -4.76
C ILE A 211 5.83 -12.57 -6.05
N PHE A 212 5.19 -13.75 -6.05
CA PHE A 212 4.41 -14.23 -7.20
C PHE A 212 3.30 -13.25 -7.61
N SER A 213 2.72 -12.49 -6.65
CA SER A 213 1.61 -11.57 -6.91
C SER A 213 2.05 -10.27 -7.59
N LEU A 214 3.35 -9.96 -7.53
CA LEU A 214 4.01 -8.90 -8.33
C LEU A 214 4.21 -9.34 -9.78
N GLY A 215 4.15 -10.65 -10.02
CA GLY A 215 4.24 -11.31 -11.32
C GLY A 215 3.13 -10.95 -12.30
N PHE A 216 3.11 -11.70 -13.39
CA PHE A 216 2.04 -11.59 -14.38
C PHE A 216 0.82 -12.41 -13.93
N ASN A 217 -0.30 -11.72 -13.70
CA ASN A 217 -1.58 -12.31 -13.33
C ASN A 217 -2.47 -12.46 -14.57
N TYR A 218 -2.74 -13.68 -15.01
CA TYR A 218 -3.68 -13.93 -16.10
C TYR A 218 -5.07 -14.27 -15.56
N CYS A 219 -6.05 -13.44 -15.92
CA CYS A 219 -7.45 -13.64 -15.64
C CYS A 219 -8.26 -13.75 -16.92
N LYS A 220 -9.48 -14.28 -16.81
CA LYS A 220 -10.53 -14.12 -17.81
C LYS A 220 -11.89 -14.52 -17.26
N TRP A 221 -12.87 -13.63 -17.33
CA TRP A 221 -14.27 -14.03 -17.20
C TRP A 221 -14.70 -14.84 -18.44
N GLU A 222 -14.76 -16.17 -18.34
CA GLU A 222 -15.38 -17.00 -19.37
C GLU A 222 -16.26 -18.12 -18.78
N ARG A 223 -17.49 -18.28 -19.32
CA ARG A 223 -18.41 -19.35 -18.89
C ARG A 223 -17.80 -20.76 -18.98
N ALA A 224 -16.79 -20.92 -19.83
CA ALA A 224 -16.04 -22.15 -20.08
C ALA A 224 -14.96 -22.46 -19.03
N THR A 225 -14.74 -21.62 -18.01
CA THR A 225 -13.81 -21.90 -16.90
C THR A 225 -14.09 -23.27 -16.28
N SER A 226 -13.05 -24.11 -16.28
CA SER A 226 -13.01 -25.53 -15.88
C SER A 226 -11.57 -25.95 -15.62
N ALA A 227 -11.34 -27.08 -14.94
CA ALA A 227 -9.97 -27.55 -14.65
C ALA A 227 -9.15 -27.75 -15.94
N GLN A 228 -9.77 -28.34 -16.96
CA GLN A 228 -9.17 -28.52 -18.30
C GLN A 228 -8.81 -27.20 -18.95
N ARG A 229 -9.68 -26.19 -18.83
CA ARG A 229 -9.46 -24.87 -19.42
C ARG A 229 -8.30 -24.13 -18.76
N ILE A 230 -8.13 -24.26 -17.45
CA ILE A 230 -6.99 -23.70 -16.73
C ILE A 230 -5.68 -24.42 -17.13
N MET A 231 -5.68 -25.74 -17.23
CA MET A 231 -4.54 -26.51 -17.76
C MET A 231 -4.18 -26.12 -19.21
N GLU A 232 -5.17 -25.90 -20.09
CA GLU A 232 -4.92 -25.37 -21.44
C GLU A 232 -4.18 -24.02 -21.42
N TRP A 233 -4.58 -23.08 -20.55
CA TRP A 233 -3.92 -21.78 -20.44
C TRP A 233 -2.52 -21.91 -19.84
N ASN A 234 -2.37 -22.66 -18.74
CA ASN A 234 -1.09 -23.01 -18.11
C ASN A 234 -0.08 -23.52 -19.16
N LYS A 235 -0.51 -24.46 -20.00
CA LYS A 235 0.31 -25.00 -21.10
C LYS A 235 0.58 -23.97 -22.20
N LYS A 236 -0.41 -23.17 -22.62
CA LYS A 236 -0.22 -22.13 -23.66
C LYS A 236 0.85 -21.12 -23.27
N PHE A 237 0.92 -20.69 -22.01
CA PHE A 237 1.97 -19.78 -21.54
C PHE A 237 3.37 -20.40 -21.71
N SER A 238 3.54 -21.63 -21.23
CA SER A 238 4.77 -22.41 -21.39
C SER A 238 5.16 -22.64 -22.86
N ASP A 239 4.22 -23.07 -23.70
CA ASP A 239 4.42 -23.33 -25.14
C ASP A 239 4.81 -22.06 -25.93
N ASN A 240 4.43 -20.87 -25.45
CA ASN A 240 4.72 -19.59 -26.10
C ASN A 240 5.89 -18.83 -25.44
N HIS A 241 6.55 -19.41 -24.42
CA HIS A 241 7.61 -18.79 -23.62
C HIS A 241 7.23 -17.44 -23.00
N ILE A 242 5.99 -17.33 -22.53
CA ILE A 242 5.49 -16.15 -21.80
C ILE A 242 5.41 -16.53 -20.32
N PRO A 243 6.13 -15.84 -19.42
CA PRO A 243 6.02 -16.09 -17.99
C PRO A 243 4.62 -15.72 -17.50
N VAL A 244 4.07 -16.53 -16.60
CA VAL A 244 2.83 -16.25 -15.87
C VAL A 244 2.98 -16.82 -14.47
N ASP A 245 2.47 -16.09 -13.49
CA ASP A 245 2.66 -16.38 -12.07
C ASP A 245 1.36 -16.85 -11.42
N VAL A 246 0.23 -16.28 -11.85
CA VAL A 246 -1.08 -16.55 -11.27
C VAL A 246 -2.13 -16.79 -12.35
N LEU A 247 -2.89 -17.88 -12.21
CA LEU A 247 -4.04 -18.20 -13.05
C LEU A 247 -5.34 -17.99 -12.24
N TRP A 248 -6.22 -17.14 -12.75
CA TRP A 248 -7.41 -16.71 -12.01
C TRP A 248 -8.66 -17.49 -12.42
N MET A 249 -9.55 -17.68 -11.45
CA MET A 249 -10.80 -18.40 -11.57
C MET A 249 -11.96 -17.55 -11.04
N ASP A 250 -12.61 -16.92 -12.01
CA ASP A 250 -13.84 -16.15 -11.85
C ASP A 250 -15.06 -17.03 -11.52
N ILE A 251 -16.19 -16.41 -11.19
CA ILE A 251 -17.47 -16.97 -10.72
C ILE A 251 -17.84 -18.33 -11.33
N PRO A 252 -17.67 -18.59 -12.65
CA PRO A 252 -18.01 -19.87 -13.24
C PRO A 252 -17.19 -21.08 -12.75
N TYR A 253 -16.24 -20.93 -11.81
CA TYR A 253 -15.62 -22.07 -11.11
C TYR A 253 -16.60 -22.80 -10.17
N THR A 254 -17.61 -22.08 -9.67
CA THR A 254 -18.65 -22.58 -8.76
C THR A 254 -19.81 -23.29 -9.49
N GLU A 255 -20.68 -23.98 -8.74
CA GLU A 255 -21.99 -24.44 -9.21
C GLU A 255 -23.09 -23.53 -8.65
N ASP A 256 -23.95 -22.95 -9.49
CA ASP A 256 -25.00 -21.98 -9.12
C ASP A 256 -24.51 -20.79 -8.26
N VAL A 257 -23.26 -20.34 -8.43
CA VAL A 257 -22.64 -19.24 -7.66
C VAL A 257 -22.63 -19.51 -6.15
N ARG A 258 -22.36 -20.77 -5.79
CA ARG A 258 -22.13 -21.23 -4.42
C ARG A 258 -20.64 -21.18 -4.11
N TYR A 259 -20.17 -20.02 -3.61
CA TYR A 259 -18.79 -19.81 -3.15
C TYR A 259 -18.35 -20.85 -2.10
N PHE A 260 -17.03 -20.97 -1.91
CA PHE A 260 -16.38 -22.00 -1.07
C PHE A 260 -16.60 -23.46 -1.53
N ALA A 261 -17.05 -23.66 -2.78
CA ALA A 261 -17.16 -24.98 -3.41
C ALA A 261 -16.89 -24.90 -4.92
N PHE A 262 -16.15 -25.87 -5.44
CA PHE A 262 -15.96 -26.04 -6.89
C PHE A 262 -17.16 -26.77 -7.53
N SER A 263 -17.49 -26.43 -8.77
CA SER A 263 -18.42 -27.22 -9.58
C SER A 263 -17.81 -28.57 -9.91
N GLN A 264 -18.37 -29.65 -9.36
CA GLN A 264 -17.94 -31.03 -9.62
C GLN A 264 -18.15 -31.49 -11.07
N TYR A 265 -18.91 -30.74 -11.87
CA TYR A 265 -19.00 -30.96 -13.32
C TYR A 265 -17.79 -30.39 -14.08
N LYS A 266 -17.25 -29.25 -13.62
CA LYS A 266 -16.16 -28.51 -14.27
C LYS A 266 -14.77 -28.78 -13.66
N PHE A 267 -14.75 -29.16 -12.39
CA PHE A 267 -13.60 -29.44 -11.55
C PHE A 267 -13.86 -30.70 -10.72
N PRO A 268 -14.10 -31.88 -11.35
CA PRO A 268 -14.14 -33.12 -10.61
C PRO A 268 -12.78 -33.39 -9.96
N ASP A 269 -12.77 -33.95 -8.75
CA ASP A 269 -11.60 -34.04 -7.88
C ASP A 269 -10.32 -34.52 -8.59
N ASN A 270 -10.43 -35.54 -9.46
CA ASN A 270 -9.28 -36.07 -10.20
C ASN A 270 -8.65 -35.07 -11.19
N LEU A 271 -9.46 -34.21 -11.82
CA LEU A 271 -8.96 -33.15 -12.70
C LEU A 271 -8.52 -31.93 -11.91
N LEU A 272 -9.13 -31.67 -10.75
CA LEU A 272 -8.70 -30.62 -9.84
C LEU A 272 -7.29 -30.91 -9.31
N GLU A 273 -7.03 -32.11 -8.79
CA GLU A 273 -5.68 -32.51 -8.35
C GLU A 273 -4.65 -32.47 -9.51
N THR A 274 -5.03 -32.93 -10.71
CA THR A 274 -4.16 -32.85 -11.91
C THR A 274 -3.80 -31.39 -12.24
N MET A 275 -4.80 -30.49 -12.23
CA MET A 275 -4.61 -29.07 -12.50
C MET A 275 -3.69 -28.41 -11.48
N LYS A 276 -3.88 -28.72 -10.19
CA LYS A 276 -3.02 -28.19 -9.12
C LYS A 276 -1.57 -28.66 -9.29
N GLN A 277 -1.37 -29.95 -9.60
CA GLN A 277 -0.02 -30.47 -9.85
C GLN A 277 0.65 -29.79 -11.06
N GLU A 278 -0.02 -29.66 -12.21
CA GLU A 278 0.56 -29.00 -13.40
C GLU A 278 0.94 -27.53 -13.18
N VAL A 279 0.29 -26.85 -12.25
CA VAL A 279 0.55 -25.43 -11.91
C VAL A 279 1.63 -25.33 -10.82
N HIS A 280 1.58 -26.19 -9.80
CA HIS A 280 2.61 -26.30 -8.77
C HIS A 280 3.99 -26.69 -9.34
N ASP A 281 4.04 -27.64 -10.29
CA ASP A 281 5.28 -28.06 -10.99
C ASP A 281 5.93 -26.92 -11.81
N LYS A 282 5.23 -25.78 -11.95
CA LYS A 282 5.72 -24.55 -12.61
C LYS A 282 5.97 -23.40 -11.62
N ASN A 283 5.84 -23.64 -10.31
CA ASN A 283 5.85 -22.62 -9.27
C ASN A 283 4.86 -21.48 -9.54
N ARG A 284 3.66 -21.84 -10.02
CA ARG A 284 2.54 -20.92 -10.29
C ARG A 284 1.47 -21.07 -9.21
N TYR A 285 0.57 -20.10 -9.15
CA TYR A 285 -0.46 -19.97 -8.11
C TYR A 285 -1.84 -19.79 -8.73
N PHE A 286 -2.87 -19.95 -7.91
CA PHE A 286 -4.25 -19.69 -8.29
C PHE A 286 -4.84 -18.52 -7.50
N VAL A 287 -5.78 -17.81 -8.10
CA VAL A 287 -6.70 -16.94 -7.38
C VAL A 287 -8.14 -17.34 -7.71
N VAL A 288 -8.98 -17.52 -6.69
CA VAL A 288 -10.42 -17.83 -6.81
C VAL A 288 -11.25 -16.70 -6.20
N ILE A 289 -12.39 -16.41 -6.82
CA ILE A 289 -13.30 -15.35 -6.35
C ILE A 289 -14.20 -15.82 -5.20
N THR A 290 -14.42 -14.98 -4.17
CA THR A 290 -15.36 -15.26 -3.06
C THR A 290 -16.05 -13.97 -2.61
N ASP A 291 -17.26 -13.74 -3.10
CA ASP A 291 -17.99 -12.48 -2.90
C ASP A 291 -18.84 -12.50 -1.61
N PRO A 292 -19.24 -11.33 -1.06
CA PRO A 292 -19.92 -11.27 0.23
C PRO A 292 -21.41 -11.65 0.19
N HIS A 293 -21.95 -11.93 -0.99
CA HIS A 293 -23.35 -12.28 -1.19
C HIS A 293 -23.52 -13.81 -1.25
N ILE A 294 -24.31 -14.34 -0.32
CA ILE A 294 -24.52 -15.77 -0.10
C ILE A 294 -25.90 -16.15 -0.61
N GLN A 295 -25.97 -17.16 -1.49
CA GLN A 295 -27.24 -17.67 -2.04
C GLN A 295 -28.24 -17.99 -0.90
N TYR A 296 -29.40 -17.33 -0.93
CA TYR A 296 -30.44 -17.39 0.10
C TYR A 296 -31.23 -18.71 0.02
N ARG A 297 -30.59 -19.82 0.40
CA ARG A 297 -31.12 -21.16 0.21
C ARG A 297 -30.69 -22.09 1.34
N GLY A 298 -31.64 -22.60 2.12
CA GLY A 298 -31.38 -23.47 3.29
C GLY A 298 -30.65 -24.80 2.98
N THR A 299 -30.52 -25.19 1.70
CA THR A 299 -29.70 -26.34 1.27
C THR A 299 -28.24 -25.97 0.98
N PHE A 300 -27.88 -24.69 0.89
CA PHE A 300 -26.50 -24.25 0.73
C PHE A 300 -25.80 -24.22 2.08
N ARG A 301 -24.65 -24.88 2.18
CA ARG A 301 -23.89 -25.10 3.42
C ARG A 301 -23.61 -23.79 4.17
N VAL A 302 -23.00 -22.82 3.49
CA VAL A 302 -22.60 -21.52 4.07
C VAL A 302 -23.82 -20.77 4.61
N TYR A 303 -24.90 -20.68 3.83
CA TYR A 303 -26.13 -20.02 4.27
C TYR A 303 -26.74 -20.69 5.50
N ARG A 304 -26.86 -22.02 5.49
CA ARG A 304 -27.46 -22.82 6.57
C ARG A 304 -26.65 -22.71 7.87
N GLU A 305 -25.33 -22.78 7.78
CA GLU A 305 -24.44 -22.69 8.95
C GLU A 305 -24.42 -21.26 9.51
N GLY A 306 -24.35 -20.23 8.65
CA GLY A 306 -24.52 -18.83 9.06
C GLY A 306 -25.87 -18.57 9.74
N LEU A 307 -26.95 -19.14 9.21
CA LEU A 307 -28.29 -19.02 9.81
C LEU A 307 -28.37 -19.67 11.20
N SER A 308 -27.63 -20.74 11.45
CA SER A 308 -27.59 -21.41 12.76
C SER A 308 -26.84 -20.62 13.84
N LEU A 309 -25.98 -19.68 13.43
CA LEU A 309 -25.21 -18.80 14.31
C LEU A 309 -25.82 -17.39 14.45
N HIS A 310 -26.71 -16.99 13.54
CA HIS A 310 -27.31 -15.66 13.52
C HIS A 310 -28.23 -15.43 14.73
N HIS A 311 -27.99 -14.33 15.46
CA HIS A 311 -28.61 -13.98 16.75
C HIS A 311 -28.36 -15.02 17.86
N THR A 312 -27.14 -15.56 17.92
CA THR A 312 -26.64 -16.33 19.06
C THR A 312 -25.69 -15.48 19.91
N HIS A 313 -25.32 -15.96 21.11
CA HIS A 313 -24.35 -15.30 21.98
C HIS A 313 -23.10 -16.15 22.15
N GLN A 314 -21.93 -15.51 22.16
CA GLN A 314 -20.64 -16.14 22.43
C GLN A 314 -19.93 -15.36 23.55
N GLY A 315 -20.22 -15.74 24.79
CA GLY A 315 -19.94 -14.87 25.93
C GLY A 315 -20.88 -13.66 25.89
N ASP A 316 -20.34 -12.46 26.11
CA ASP A 316 -21.10 -11.22 26.05
C ASP A 316 -21.32 -10.70 24.61
N ASP A 317 -20.54 -11.18 23.63
CA ASP A 317 -20.67 -10.76 22.22
C ASP A 317 -21.96 -11.34 21.58
N LEU A 318 -22.74 -10.48 20.91
CA LEU A 318 -23.84 -10.88 20.05
C LEU A 318 -23.31 -11.29 18.67
N VAL A 319 -23.55 -12.55 18.28
CA VAL A 319 -23.20 -13.09 16.97
C VAL A 319 -24.35 -12.85 15.99
N SER A 320 -24.12 -12.06 14.95
CA SER A 320 -25.09 -11.83 13.87
C SER A 320 -24.39 -11.98 12.52
N ILE A 321 -24.71 -13.04 11.78
CA ILE A 321 -23.99 -13.38 10.55
C ILE A 321 -24.43 -12.55 9.33
N PHE A 322 -25.73 -12.25 9.19
CA PHE A 322 -26.27 -11.56 8.02
C PHE A 322 -26.79 -10.16 8.35
N VAL A 323 -26.69 -9.26 7.37
CA VAL A 323 -27.32 -7.93 7.41
C VAL A 323 -28.84 -8.09 7.47
N ARG A 324 -29.54 -7.15 8.11
CA ARG A 324 -31.00 -7.19 8.28
C ARG A 324 -31.71 -6.03 7.58
N GLN A 325 -33.02 -6.19 7.36
CA GLN A 325 -33.93 -5.10 6.96
C GLN A 325 -34.53 -4.42 8.19
N ARG A 326 -35.30 -3.34 7.99
CA ARG A 326 -36.01 -2.62 9.07
C ARG A 326 -36.90 -3.51 9.94
N ASP A 327 -37.52 -4.54 9.35
CA ASP A 327 -38.38 -5.51 10.05
C ASP A 327 -37.61 -6.58 10.84
N GLN A 328 -36.28 -6.43 10.98
CA GLN A 328 -35.34 -7.38 11.59
C GLN A 328 -35.18 -8.72 10.85
N SER A 329 -35.84 -8.91 9.69
CA SER A 329 -35.57 -10.06 8.83
C SER A 329 -34.19 -9.97 8.19
N ILE A 330 -33.60 -11.11 7.81
CA ILE A 330 -32.37 -11.15 7.02
C ILE A 330 -32.59 -10.39 5.70
N MET A 331 -31.65 -9.50 5.36
CA MET A 331 -31.68 -8.76 4.10
C MET A 331 -31.62 -9.72 2.92
N LYS A 332 -32.62 -9.60 2.05
CA LYS A 332 -32.74 -10.36 0.81
C LYS A 332 -32.67 -9.42 -0.39
N GLY A 333 -31.92 -9.82 -1.42
CA GLY A 333 -31.78 -9.11 -2.68
C GLY A 333 -31.30 -10.03 -3.79
N PHE A 334 -31.01 -9.48 -4.96
CA PHE A 334 -30.49 -10.20 -6.11
C PHE A 334 -29.02 -9.87 -6.35
N CYS A 335 -28.23 -10.91 -6.63
CA CYS A 335 -26.89 -10.80 -7.21
C CYS A 335 -26.66 -12.02 -8.13
N TRP A 336 -25.40 -12.43 -8.36
CA TRP A 336 -25.06 -13.52 -9.27
C TRP A 336 -25.76 -14.88 -9.00
N PRO A 337 -25.94 -15.36 -7.76
CA PRO A 337 -26.71 -16.58 -7.47
C PRO A 337 -28.24 -16.42 -7.53
N GLY A 338 -28.73 -15.24 -7.94
CA GLY A 338 -30.13 -14.85 -7.79
C GLY A 338 -30.41 -14.36 -6.37
N ASP A 339 -31.46 -14.89 -5.74
CA ASP A 339 -31.83 -14.62 -4.34
C ASP A 339 -30.63 -14.81 -3.40
N SER A 340 -30.21 -13.74 -2.72
CA SER A 340 -28.98 -13.64 -1.93
C SER A 340 -29.20 -12.91 -0.60
N ALA A 341 -28.34 -13.17 0.38
CA ALA A 341 -28.16 -12.40 1.62
C ALA A 341 -26.69 -12.02 1.83
N TRP A 342 -26.43 -10.92 2.53
CA TRP A 342 -25.08 -10.35 2.70
C TRP A 342 -24.54 -10.60 4.11
N ILE A 343 -23.24 -10.93 4.21
CA ILE A 343 -22.55 -11.10 5.49
C ILE A 343 -22.35 -9.75 6.19
N ASP A 344 -22.68 -9.66 7.47
CA ASP A 344 -22.55 -8.42 8.24
C ASP A 344 -21.15 -8.25 8.84
N PHE A 345 -20.18 -7.83 8.03
CA PHE A 345 -18.78 -7.71 8.46
C PHE A 345 -18.52 -6.72 9.60
N PHE A 346 -19.49 -5.90 10.02
CA PHE A 346 -19.36 -5.07 11.22
C PHE A 346 -19.48 -5.89 12.51
N ASN A 347 -20.18 -7.03 12.47
CA ASN A 347 -20.26 -7.99 13.56
C ASN A 347 -18.97 -8.84 13.67
N LYS A 348 -18.37 -8.94 14.87
CA LYS A 348 -17.18 -9.78 15.10
C LYS A 348 -17.46 -11.27 14.83
N GLY A 349 -18.64 -11.77 15.22
CA GLY A 349 -19.03 -13.16 14.98
C GLY A 349 -19.18 -13.49 13.49
N ALA A 350 -19.70 -12.57 12.68
CA ALA A 350 -19.71 -12.70 11.22
C ALA A 350 -18.29 -12.74 10.62
N ARG A 351 -17.38 -11.91 11.13
CA ARG A 351 -15.97 -11.92 10.72
C ARG A 351 -15.28 -13.23 11.07
N GLU A 352 -15.52 -13.77 12.27
CA GLU A 352 -14.97 -15.06 12.70
C GLU A 352 -15.55 -16.24 11.89
N PHE A 353 -16.86 -16.23 11.63
CA PHE A 353 -17.51 -17.16 10.70
C PHE A 353 -16.86 -17.10 9.32
N TRP A 354 -16.72 -15.92 8.72
CA TRP A 354 -16.09 -15.73 7.41
C TRP A 354 -14.65 -16.24 7.36
N SER A 355 -13.83 -15.96 8.37
CA SER A 355 -12.46 -16.50 8.47
C SER A 355 -12.44 -18.03 8.44
N SER A 356 -13.38 -18.70 9.11
CA SER A 356 -13.41 -20.17 9.23
C SER A 356 -13.64 -20.88 7.88
N LEU A 357 -14.35 -20.21 6.95
CA LEU A 357 -14.71 -20.76 5.64
C LEU A 357 -13.49 -21.01 4.74
N TYR A 358 -12.35 -20.35 5.00
CA TYR A 358 -11.13 -20.49 4.18
C TYR A 358 -10.24 -21.67 4.55
N SER A 359 -10.51 -22.36 5.66
CA SER A 359 -9.78 -23.58 6.04
C SER A 359 -9.86 -24.65 4.95
N PHE A 360 -8.79 -25.44 4.74
CA PHE A 360 -8.76 -26.48 3.71
C PHE A 360 -9.83 -27.57 3.93
N ASP A 361 -10.19 -27.82 5.20
CA ASP A 361 -11.28 -28.71 5.62
C ASP A 361 -12.69 -28.14 5.35
N TYR A 362 -12.81 -26.85 5.00
CA TYR A 362 -14.08 -26.24 4.61
C TYR A 362 -14.12 -25.96 3.11
N PHE A 363 -13.12 -25.23 2.59
CA PHE A 363 -12.97 -24.93 1.17
C PHE A 363 -12.22 -26.07 0.46
N HIS A 364 -12.86 -27.25 0.45
CA HIS A 364 -12.33 -28.47 -0.15
C HIS A 364 -11.86 -28.23 -1.60
N GLY A 365 -10.73 -28.85 -1.96
CA GLY A 365 -10.11 -28.71 -3.27
C GLY A 365 -9.12 -27.55 -3.39
N THR A 366 -9.04 -26.65 -2.41
CA THR A 366 -7.95 -25.67 -2.32
C THR A 366 -6.76 -26.20 -1.52
N ASP A 367 -5.57 -25.70 -1.82
CA ASP A 367 -4.34 -25.87 -1.04
C ASP A 367 -3.59 -24.52 -0.91
N ASP A 368 -2.34 -24.55 -0.48
CA ASP A 368 -1.48 -23.40 -0.21
C ASP A 368 -1.13 -22.60 -1.47
N THR A 369 -1.35 -23.13 -2.68
CA THR A 369 -1.20 -22.40 -3.95
C THR A 369 -2.37 -21.46 -4.25
N PHE A 370 -3.48 -21.56 -3.51
CA PHE A 370 -4.69 -20.76 -3.73
C PHE A 370 -4.69 -19.47 -2.90
N HIS A 371 -5.09 -18.40 -3.56
CA HIS A 371 -5.31 -17.07 -3.02
C HIS A 371 -6.68 -16.54 -3.45
N ILE A 372 -7.08 -15.36 -2.95
CA ILE A 372 -8.49 -14.94 -2.96
C ILE A 372 -8.71 -13.61 -3.68
N TRP A 373 -9.80 -13.54 -4.41
CA TRP A 373 -10.34 -12.33 -5.00
C TRP A 373 -11.69 -12.02 -4.35
N LEU A 374 -11.84 -10.80 -3.82
CA LEU A 374 -13.03 -10.29 -3.18
C LEU A 374 -13.68 -9.24 -4.08
N ASP A 375 -14.71 -9.62 -4.81
CA ASP A 375 -15.46 -8.73 -5.69
C ASP A 375 -16.84 -8.41 -5.11
N MET A 376 -17.58 -7.52 -5.79
CA MET A 376 -18.96 -7.18 -5.48
C MET A 376 -19.15 -6.66 -4.04
N ASN A 377 -18.08 -6.13 -3.44
CA ASN A 377 -17.95 -5.88 -2.01
C ASN A 377 -18.13 -4.41 -1.58
N GLU A 378 -18.75 -3.60 -2.44
CA GLU A 378 -19.23 -2.24 -2.14
C GLU A 378 -20.25 -2.15 -0.99
N PRO A 379 -21.25 -3.05 -0.80
CA PRO A 379 -21.60 -4.25 -1.58
C PRO A 379 -22.49 -3.97 -2.80
N SER A 380 -22.36 -4.81 -3.82
CA SER A 380 -23.25 -4.83 -4.99
C SER A 380 -24.54 -5.61 -4.70
N VAL A 381 -25.67 -5.06 -5.16
CA VAL A 381 -27.04 -5.57 -5.01
C VAL A 381 -27.83 -5.18 -6.27
N PHE A 382 -27.99 -6.08 -7.24
CA PHE A 382 -28.49 -5.76 -8.60
C PHE A 382 -29.92 -5.21 -8.67
N ASN A 383 -30.73 -5.40 -7.61
CA ASN A 383 -32.08 -4.84 -7.49
C ASN A 383 -32.21 -3.81 -6.35
N GLY A 384 -31.09 -3.42 -5.74
CA GLY A 384 -31.04 -2.37 -4.72
C GLY A 384 -30.94 -0.98 -5.35
N PRO A 385 -31.15 0.09 -4.57
CA PRO A 385 -30.92 1.45 -5.05
C PRO A 385 -29.46 1.59 -5.50
N GLU A 386 -29.25 2.13 -6.70
CA GLU A 386 -27.90 2.37 -7.27
C GLU A 386 -27.00 1.12 -7.30
N ASN A 387 -27.59 -0.06 -7.55
CA ASN A 387 -26.92 -1.37 -7.49
C ASN A 387 -26.27 -1.68 -6.13
N THR A 388 -26.74 -1.11 -5.02
CA THR A 388 -26.14 -1.33 -3.69
C THR A 388 -27.19 -1.49 -2.58
N MET A 389 -26.71 -1.65 -1.35
CA MET A 389 -27.53 -1.89 -0.16
C MET A 389 -28.47 -0.72 0.14
N PRO A 390 -29.75 -0.98 0.51
CA PRO A 390 -30.64 0.06 1.01
C PRO A 390 -30.03 0.80 2.21
N LYS A 391 -30.09 2.14 2.19
CA LYS A 391 -29.51 3.03 3.21
C LYS A 391 -29.98 2.72 4.64
N ASP A 392 -31.15 2.14 4.77
CA ASP A 392 -31.83 1.77 6.01
C ASP A 392 -31.72 0.28 6.40
N ALA A 393 -30.92 -0.50 5.67
CA ALA A 393 -30.51 -1.83 6.12
C ALA A 393 -29.70 -1.72 7.42
N LEU A 394 -29.83 -2.73 8.29
CA LEU A 394 -29.35 -2.72 9.66
C LEU A 394 -28.10 -3.61 9.79
N HIS A 395 -27.01 -3.02 10.27
CA HIS A 395 -25.80 -3.71 10.70
C HIS A 395 -25.76 -3.82 12.23
N GLN A 396 -25.30 -4.95 12.74
CA GLN A 396 -25.32 -5.33 14.15
C GLN A 396 -23.88 -5.43 14.69
N LEU A 397 -23.44 -4.40 15.42
CA LEU A 397 -22.15 -4.43 16.10
C LEU A 397 -22.14 -5.50 17.20
N SER A 398 -20.95 -6.01 17.53
CA SER A 398 -20.76 -7.10 18.51
C SER A 398 -21.30 -6.75 19.91
N ASP A 399 -21.25 -5.47 20.27
CA ASP A 399 -21.73 -4.91 21.54
C ASP A 399 -23.26 -4.70 21.59
N GLY A 400 -24.00 -5.21 20.60
CA GLY A 400 -25.45 -5.09 20.53
C GLY A 400 -25.96 -3.78 19.92
N ARG A 401 -25.09 -2.79 19.62
CA ARG A 401 -25.53 -1.57 18.91
C ARG A 401 -25.88 -1.87 17.44
N VAL A 402 -26.91 -1.20 16.95
CA VAL A 402 -27.33 -1.23 15.55
C VAL A 402 -26.93 0.08 14.86
N VAL A 403 -26.40 -0.01 13.65
CA VAL A 403 -26.10 1.15 12.77
C VAL A 403 -26.76 0.94 11.41
N LEU A 404 -27.01 2.02 10.68
CA LEU A 404 -27.63 1.97 9.36
C LEU A 404 -26.56 1.81 8.27
N SER A 405 -26.93 1.17 7.16
CA SER A 405 -26.01 1.00 6.02
C SER A 405 -25.48 2.34 5.49
N LYS A 406 -26.29 3.41 5.50
CA LYS A 406 -25.83 4.76 5.14
C LYS A 406 -24.66 5.27 5.99
N ASP A 407 -24.57 4.87 7.26
CA ASP A 407 -23.53 5.35 8.18
C ASP A 407 -22.16 4.70 7.88
N VAL A 408 -22.17 3.51 7.28
CA VAL A 408 -21.00 2.62 7.16
C VAL A 408 -20.71 2.14 5.73
N LYS A 409 -21.47 2.62 4.74
CA LYS A 409 -21.42 2.20 3.32
C LYS A 409 -20.00 2.05 2.79
N MET A 410 -19.17 3.10 2.90
CA MET A 410 -17.82 3.11 2.35
C MET A 410 -16.83 2.19 3.11
N ALA A 411 -17.19 1.69 4.29
CA ALA A 411 -16.35 0.76 5.07
C ALA A 411 -16.68 -0.72 4.85
N TYR A 412 -17.80 -1.09 4.22
CA TYR A 412 -18.24 -2.49 4.13
C TYR A 412 -17.16 -3.38 3.47
N GLY A 413 -16.65 -2.98 2.31
CA GLY A 413 -15.60 -3.72 1.60
C GLY A 413 -14.31 -3.85 2.41
N LYS A 414 -13.91 -2.78 3.13
CA LYS A 414 -12.76 -2.78 4.05
C LYS A 414 -12.93 -3.78 5.20
N MET A 415 -14.13 -3.91 5.76
CA MET A 415 -14.43 -4.83 6.87
C MET A 415 -14.39 -6.32 6.45
N MET A 416 -14.51 -6.62 5.15
CA MET A 416 -14.35 -7.95 4.58
C MET A 416 -12.89 -8.42 4.47
N LEU A 417 -11.93 -7.49 4.41
CA LEU A 417 -10.51 -7.81 4.12
C LEU A 417 -9.81 -8.50 5.29
N GLU A 418 -9.97 -7.96 6.51
CA GLU A 418 -9.35 -8.51 7.72
C GLU A 418 -9.75 -9.97 8.01
N PRO A 419 -11.04 -10.37 8.01
CA PRO A 419 -11.41 -11.75 8.26
C PRO A 419 -10.96 -12.69 7.15
N THR A 420 -10.91 -12.24 5.90
CA THR A 420 -10.34 -13.01 4.79
C THR A 420 -8.85 -13.26 5.02
N TYR A 421 -8.09 -12.20 5.32
CA TYR A 421 -6.66 -12.27 5.61
C TYR A 421 -6.36 -13.18 6.81
N LYS A 422 -7.15 -13.06 7.89
CA LYS A 422 -7.09 -13.92 9.07
C LYS A 422 -7.30 -15.40 8.70
N GLY A 423 -8.32 -15.72 7.91
CA GLY A 423 -8.59 -17.11 7.46
C GLY A 423 -7.45 -17.68 6.61
N LEU A 424 -6.89 -16.88 5.70
CA LEU A 424 -5.77 -17.28 4.84
C LEU A 424 -4.44 -17.42 5.59
N LYS A 425 -4.18 -16.59 6.62
CA LYS A 425 -3.02 -16.78 7.50
C LYS A 425 -3.20 -18.01 8.39
N GLN A 426 -4.41 -18.24 8.91
CA GLN A 426 -4.71 -19.40 9.76
C GLN A 426 -4.56 -20.74 9.03
N ARG A 427 -5.06 -20.87 7.79
CA ARG A 427 -4.93 -22.13 7.03
C ARG A 427 -3.49 -22.49 6.66
N ASN A 428 -2.63 -21.48 6.49
CA ASN A 428 -1.22 -21.64 6.11
C ASN A 428 -0.24 -21.52 7.30
N MET A 429 -0.74 -21.60 8.54
CA MET A 429 0.03 -21.33 9.76
C MET A 429 1.26 -22.24 9.96
N THR A 430 1.23 -23.48 9.47
CA THR A 430 2.38 -24.41 9.55
C THR A 430 3.60 -23.89 8.77
N GLU A 431 3.37 -23.19 7.65
CA GLU A 431 4.42 -22.70 6.75
C GLU A 431 4.61 -21.18 6.84
N GLN A 432 3.76 -20.48 7.59
CA GLN A 432 3.74 -19.02 7.74
C GLN A 432 3.77 -18.27 6.40
N LYS A 433 3.00 -18.75 5.40
CA LYS A 433 2.91 -18.11 4.08
C LYS A 433 2.11 -16.80 4.11
N ARG A 434 2.60 -15.76 3.43
CA ARG A 434 1.96 -14.45 3.29
C ARG A 434 0.72 -14.56 2.38
N PRO A 435 -0.50 -14.20 2.83
CA PRO A 435 -1.66 -14.19 1.96
C PRO A 435 -1.56 -13.16 0.84
N PHE A 436 -2.03 -13.50 -0.35
CA PHE A 436 -2.48 -12.55 -1.36
C PHE A 436 -4.01 -12.47 -1.37
N ILE A 437 -4.54 -11.25 -1.43
CA ILE A 437 -5.95 -10.92 -1.60
C ILE A 437 -6.03 -9.77 -2.59
N LEU A 438 -6.97 -9.82 -3.55
CA LEU A 438 -7.39 -8.67 -4.35
C LEU A 438 -8.79 -8.22 -3.93
N THR A 439 -9.07 -6.92 -3.88
CA THR A 439 -10.41 -6.38 -3.58
C THR A 439 -10.85 -5.22 -4.48
N ARG A 440 -12.16 -5.14 -4.76
CA ARG A 440 -12.75 -4.04 -5.54
C ARG A 440 -13.02 -2.83 -4.66
N SER A 441 -13.70 -3.04 -3.55
CA SER A 441 -14.08 -2.00 -2.59
C SER A 441 -13.23 -2.03 -1.31
N THR A 442 -12.74 -0.85 -0.92
CA THR A 442 -11.91 -0.68 0.28
C THR A 442 -11.98 0.75 0.83
N PHE A 443 -11.34 0.93 1.99
CA PHE A 443 -11.26 2.17 2.76
C PHE A 443 -9.89 2.27 3.45
N PHE A 444 -9.65 3.31 4.26
CA PHE A 444 -8.38 3.48 4.98
C PHE A 444 -7.98 2.23 5.78
N GLY A 445 -6.71 1.86 5.72
CA GLY A 445 -6.17 0.64 6.31
C GLY A 445 -6.44 -0.63 5.49
N GLY A 446 -7.00 -0.52 4.28
CA GLY A 446 -7.12 -1.64 3.33
C GLY A 446 -5.77 -2.19 2.89
N GLN A 447 -4.76 -1.32 2.76
CA GLN A 447 -3.38 -1.63 2.39
C GLN A 447 -2.65 -2.59 3.33
N LYS A 448 -3.22 -2.92 4.49
CA LYS A 448 -2.69 -3.92 5.43
C LYS A 448 -2.95 -5.36 4.99
N HIS A 449 -3.92 -5.59 4.08
CA HIS A 449 -4.48 -6.93 3.86
C HIS A 449 -4.68 -7.32 2.39
N ALA A 450 -4.86 -6.36 1.48
CA ALA A 450 -5.22 -6.65 0.09
C ALA A 450 -4.60 -5.68 -0.91
N ALA A 451 -4.35 -6.19 -2.12
CA ALA A 451 -4.22 -5.39 -3.33
C ALA A 451 -5.60 -4.86 -3.78
N LYS A 452 -5.62 -3.82 -4.61
CA LYS A 452 -6.83 -3.31 -5.27
C LYS A 452 -6.67 -3.28 -6.79
N TRP A 453 -7.77 -3.35 -7.52
CA TRP A 453 -7.82 -2.89 -8.92
C TRP A 453 -8.90 -1.83 -9.11
N THR A 454 -8.86 -1.12 -10.24
CA THR A 454 -9.78 0.00 -10.56
C THR A 454 -11.17 -0.43 -11.06
N GLY A 455 -11.55 -1.70 -10.87
CA GLY A 455 -12.80 -2.26 -11.38
C GLY A 455 -12.88 -2.33 -12.91
N ASP A 456 -14.12 -2.35 -13.40
CA ASP A 456 -14.51 -2.84 -14.73
C ASP A 456 -14.30 -1.80 -15.85
N ASN A 457 -13.04 -1.41 -16.08
CA ASN A 457 -12.67 -0.39 -17.06
C ASN A 457 -13.00 -0.77 -18.53
N LYS A 458 -13.03 0.23 -19.41
CA LYS A 458 -13.23 0.04 -20.86
C LYS A 458 -11.88 -0.13 -21.58
N ALA A 459 -11.85 -0.94 -22.64
CA ALA A 459 -10.72 -1.07 -23.54
C ALA A 459 -10.59 0.15 -24.47
N THR A 460 -10.18 1.30 -23.91
CA THR A 460 -10.00 2.58 -24.61
C THR A 460 -8.68 3.27 -24.24
N PHE A 461 -8.22 4.21 -25.06
CA PHE A 461 -7.03 5.00 -24.73
C PHE A 461 -7.26 6.07 -23.65
N ASP A 462 -8.51 6.47 -23.38
CA ASP A 462 -8.80 7.38 -22.27
C ASP A 462 -8.65 6.66 -20.93
N GLU A 463 -9.05 5.39 -20.86
CA GLU A 463 -8.87 4.53 -19.68
C GLU A 463 -7.39 4.22 -19.42
N LEU A 464 -6.61 4.03 -20.48
CA LEU A 464 -5.14 3.96 -20.43
C LEU A 464 -4.53 5.22 -19.78
N ALA A 465 -5.06 6.41 -20.08
CA ALA A 465 -4.56 7.66 -19.52
C ALA A 465 -5.07 7.93 -18.09
N VAL A 466 -6.34 7.59 -17.82
CA VAL A 466 -6.99 7.76 -16.52
C VAL A 466 -6.43 6.81 -15.48
N SER A 467 -6.01 5.60 -15.85
CA SER A 467 -5.39 4.64 -14.92
C SER A 467 -4.18 5.24 -14.20
N ILE A 468 -3.34 6.03 -14.89
CA ILE A 468 -2.20 6.74 -14.29
C ILE A 468 -2.69 7.68 -13.18
N SER A 469 -3.77 8.41 -13.42
CA SER A 469 -4.36 9.34 -12.44
C SER A 469 -4.99 8.60 -11.26
N GLN A 470 -5.61 7.43 -11.50
CA GLN A 470 -6.11 6.56 -10.43
C GLN A 470 -4.95 6.02 -9.57
N LEU A 471 -3.91 5.43 -10.16
CA LEU A 471 -2.73 4.92 -9.45
C LEU A 471 -2.06 6.01 -8.60
N LEU A 472 -1.88 7.22 -9.15
CA LEU A 472 -1.34 8.36 -8.41
C LEU A 472 -2.25 8.79 -7.25
N SER A 473 -3.57 8.83 -7.46
CA SER A 473 -4.54 9.24 -6.44
C SER A 473 -4.65 8.26 -5.27
N PHE A 474 -4.55 6.95 -5.53
CA PHE A 474 -4.48 5.92 -4.48
C PHE A 474 -3.10 5.85 -3.82
N GLY A 475 -2.01 6.07 -4.58
CA GLY A 475 -0.66 6.09 -4.04
C GLY A 475 -0.51 7.06 -2.86
N ILE A 476 -1.05 8.28 -3.00
CA ILE A 476 -1.03 9.30 -1.93
C ILE A 476 -2.03 9.05 -0.77
N THR A 477 -2.88 8.02 -0.82
CA THR A 477 -3.71 7.60 0.32
C THR A 477 -3.13 6.41 1.09
N GLY A 478 -1.94 5.93 0.72
CA GLY A 478 -1.32 4.75 1.31
C GLY A 478 -1.80 3.41 0.76
N ILE A 479 -2.74 3.39 -0.19
CA ILE A 479 -3.17 2.17 -0.90
C ILE A 479 -2.37 2.06 -2.19
N GLN A 480 -1.29 1.27 -2.14
CA GLN A 480 -0.24 1.35 -3.17
C GLN A 480 -0.12 0.10 -4.02
N PHE A 481 -0.56 -1.06 -3.52
CA PHE A 481 -0.66 -2.28 -4.31
C PHE A 481 -1.91 -2.24 -5.20
N ILE A 482 -1.88 -1.37 -6.21
CA ILE A 482 -3.00 -1.11 -7.12
C ILE A 482 -2.61 -1.27 -8.60
N GLY A 483 -3.60 -1.58 -9.44
CA GLY A 483 -3.50 -1.61 -10.90
C GLY A 483 -4.85 -1.44 -11.58
N ALA A 484 -4.86 -1.42 -12.91
CA ALA A 484 -6.06 -1.46 -13.73
C ALA A 484 -6.03 -2.70 -14.63
N ASP A 485 -7.19 -3.22 -15.04
CA ASP A 485 -7.24 -4.37 -15.94
C ASP A 485 -6.68 -4.02 -17.31
N VAL A 486 -5.75 -4.86 -17.78
CA VAL A 486 -5.05 -4.69 -19.04
C VAL A 486 -5.68 -5.58 -20.12
N PRO A 487 -5.96 -5.06 -21.33
CA PRO A 487 -6.01 -3.65 -21.74
C PRO A 487 -7.39 -3.00 -21.52
N GLY A 488 -8.21 -3.61 -20.67
CA GLY A 488 -9.59 -3.21 -20.37
C GLY A 488 -10.51 -4.43 -20.18
N PHE A 489 -11.35 -4.41 -19.15
CA PHE A 489 -12.37 -5.44 -18.89
C PHE A 489 -13.38 -5.54 -20.02
N SER A 490 -13.93 -4.38 -20.46
CA SER A 490 -15.02 -4.33 -21.44
C SER A 490 -14.62 -3.81 -22.82
N GLY A 491 -15.19 -4.39 -23.88
CA GLY A 491 -14.95 -4.00 -25.27
C GLY A 491 -13.93 -4.88 -25.98
N GLN A 492 -13.37 -4.39 -27.09
CA GLN A 492 -12.30 -5.07 -27.83
C GLN A 492 -11.17 -4.08 -28.15
N PRO A 493 -9.94 -4.29 -27.64
CA PRO A 493 -8.82 -3.41 -27.89
C PRO A 493 -8.34 -3.50 -29.33
N SER A 494 -7.79 -2.41 -29.87
CA SER A 494 -6.93 -2.48 -31.05
C SER A 494 -5.57 -3.11 -30.67
N GLU A 495 -4.82 -3.63 -31.65
CA GLU A 495 -3.47 -4.16 -31.38
C GLU A 495 -2.53 -3.07 -30.81
N GLU A 496 -2.72 -1.82 -31.25
CA GLU A 496 -2.00 -0.65 -30.76
C GLU A 496 -2.33 -0.34 -29.29
N LEU A 497 -3.62 -0.29 -28.92
CA LEU A 497 -4.03 -0.11 -27.54
C LEU A 497 -3.53 -1.26 -26.66
N TYR A 498 -3.68 -2.51 -27.11
CA TYR A 498 -3.19 -3.69 -26.37
C TYR A 498 -1.71 -3.55 -26.03
N VAL A 499 -0.86 -3.19 -27.01
CA VAL A 499 0.59 -3.03 -26.81
C VAL A 499 0.88 -1.88 -25.85
N MET A 500 0.26 -0.71 -26.03
CA MET A 500 0.47 0.45 -25.14
C MET A 500 0.05 0.18 -23.69
N PHE A 501 -1.12 -0.45 -23.49
CA PHE A 501 -1.63 -0.78 -22.16
C PHE A 501 -0.78 -1.86 -21.48
N TYR A 502 -0.30 -2.88 -22.21
CA TYR A 502 0.64 -3.85 -21.67
C TYR A 502 1.99 -3.20 -21.30
N GLN A 503 2.50 -2.28 -22.12
CA GLN A 503 3.71 -1.50 -21.87
C GLN A 503 3.60 -0.50 -20.70
N LEU A 504 2.39 -0.14 -20.29
CA LEU A 504 2.13 0.61 -19.06
C LEU A 504 1.90 -0.33 -17.87
N GLY A 505 1.13 -1.40 -18.05
CA GLY A 505 0.69 -2.32 -16.99
C GLY A 505 1.81 -3.09 -16.28
N ILE A 506 2.94 -3.32 -16.96
CA ILE A 506 4.17 -3.82 -16.32
C ILE A 506 4.68 -2.94 -15.16
N PHE A 507 4.36 -1.64 -15.18
CA PHE A 507 4.68 -0.66 -14.13
C PHE A 507 3.51 -0.44 -13.16
N TYR A 508 2.45 -1.24 -13.23
CA TYR A 508 1.46 -1.29 -12.16
C TYR A 508 2.02 -2.17 -11.02
N PRO A 509 1.96 -1.69 -9.76
CA PRO A 509 2.23 -2.51 -8.59
C PRO A 509 1.48 -3.84 -8.64
N PHE A 510 0.18 -3.80 -8.95
CA PHE A 510 -0.62 -4.99 -9.30
C PHE A 510 -0.82 -5.08 -10.82
N PHE A 511 -0.32 -6.14 -11.45
CA PHE A 511 -0.39 -6.32 -12.90
C PHE A 511 -1.26 -7.53 -13.27
N ARG A 512 -2.49 -7.27 -13.72
CA ARG A 512 -3.48 -8.25 -14.20
C ARG A 512 -3.91 -7.96 -15.63
N GLU A 513 -4.08 -9.01 -16.41
CA GLU A 513 -4.48 -8.96 -17.82
C GLU A 513 -5.62 -9.97 -18.05
N GLU A 514 -6.64 -9.59 -18.80
CA GLU A 514 -7.93 -10.29 -18.79
C GLU A 514 -8.33 -10.95 -20.13
N ASN A 515 -7.65 -10.60 -21.23
CA ASN A 515 -8.13 -10.88 -22.58
C ASN A 515 -6.99 -11.15 -23.58
N LEU A 516 -6.08 -12.07 -23.23
CA LEU A 516 -4.84 -12.32 -23.96
C LEU A 516 -5.03 -12.67 -25.44
N ILE A 517 -4.52 -11.80 -26.31
CA ILE A 517 -4.51 -12.00 -27.76
C ILE A 517 -3.19 -12.65 -28.20
N PHE A 518 -3.15 -13.98 -28.29
CA PHE A 518 -2.01 -14.72 -28.87
C PHE A 518 -1.89 -14.55 -30.40
N LYS A 519 -1.57 -13.35 -30.89
CA LYS A 519 -1.10 -13.13 -32.28
C LYS A 519 0.42 -13.29 -32.40
N GLU A 520 0.92 -13.47 -33.63
CA GLU A 520 2.30 -13.87 -33.89
C GLU A 520 3.35 -12.85 -33.39
N LYS A 521 4.33 -13.36 -32.61
CA LYS A 521 5.72 -12.86 -32.43
C LYS A 521 5.99 -11.39 -32.03
N ARG A 522 5.03 -10.47 -32.04
CA ARG A 522 5.31 -9.01 -32.01
C ARG A 522 5.46 -8.34 -30.63
N SER A 523 5.39 -9.08 -29.51
CA SER A 523 5.60 -8.51 -28.16
C SER A 523 6.29 -9.45 -27.15
N ARG A 524 6.68 -10.65 -27.56
CA ARG A 524 6.78 -11.84 -26.67
C ARG A 524 8.02 -11.94 -25.77
N SER A 525 8.69 -10.83 -25.49
CA SER A 525 9.75 -10.72 -24.48
C SER A 525 9.97 -9.28 -24.00
N MET A 526 9.05 -8.36 -24.32
CA MET A 526 9.45 -6.96 -24.52
C MET A 526 9.84 -6.23 -23.23
N TYR A 527 9.32 -6.66 -22.08
CA TYR A 527 9.66 -6.09 -20.77
C TYR A 527 9.70 -7.18 -19.71
N ALA A 528 10.92 -7.51 -19.29
CA ALA A 528 11.17 -8.14 -18.00
C ALA A 528 10.69 -7.18 -16.90
N LYS A 529 9.68 -7.56 -16.10
CA LYS A 529 9.25 -6.73 -14.96
C LYS A 529 10.40 -6.63 -13.96
N LEU A 530 10.57 -5.44 -13.38
CA LEU A 530 11.74 -5.12 -12.57
C LEU A 530 11.51 -5.55 -11.11
N PHE A 531 11.33 -6.85 -10.91
CA PHE A 531 10.95 -7.47 -9.62
C PHE A 531 11.80 -7.03 -8.42
N THR A 532 13.09 -6.77 -8.63
CA THR A 532 14.00 -6.20 -7.64
C THR A 532 13.66 -4.76 -7.26
N SER A 533 13.32 -3.91 -8.24
CA SER A 533 12.82 -2.55 -8.02
C SER A 533 11.41 -2.55 -7.40
N ASP A 534 10.56 -3.51 -7.76
CA ASP A 534 9.24 -3.69 -7.16
C ASP A 534 9.38 -4.03 -5.68
N MET A 535 10.14 -5.09 -5.34
CA MET A 535 10.37 -5.52 -3.95
C MET A 535 10.98 -4.39 -3.09
N ILE A 536 11.93 -3.62 -3.63
CA ILE A 536 12.45 -2.43 -2.93
C ILE A 536 11.37 -1.38 -2.70
N SER A 537 10.55 -1.08 -3.70
CA SER A 537 9.48 -0.09 -3.58
C SER A 537 8.42 -0.53 -2.56
N PHE A 538 8.09 -1.83 -2.52
CA PHE A 538 7.22 -2.42 -1.51
C PHE A 538 7.82 -2.39 -0.11
N ILE A 539 9.14 -2.59 0.04
CA ILE A 539 9.81 -2.49 1.35
C ILE A 539 9.82 -1.06 1.87
N ILE A 540 10.18 -0.07 1.03
CA ILE A 540 10.12 1.36 1.41
C ILE A 540 8.66 1.76 1.72
N SER A 541 7.68 1.23 0.99
CA SER A 541 6.26 1.42 1.30
C SER A 541 5.86 0.80 2.65
N ASN A 542 6.36 -0.40 2.96
CA ASN A 542 6.10 -1.13 4.20
C ASN A 542 6.78 -0.52 5.44
N THR A 543 7.92 0.17 5.29
CA THR A 543 8.70 0.73 6.42
C THR A 543 8.64 2.25 6.55
N GLU A 544 8.41 2.97 5.45
CA GLU A 544 8.40 4.45 5.41
C GLU A 544 7.08 5.04 4.89
N GLY A 545 6.20 4.23 4.31
CA GLY A 545 4.91 4.69 3.79
C GLY A 545 4.97 5.37 2.42
N SER A 546 6.16 5.47 1.79
CA SER A 546 6.29 6.15 0.49
C SER A 546 5.53 5.41 -0.62
N PRO A 547 4.81 6.12 -1.52
CA PRO A 547 4.13 5.53 -2.68
C PRO A 547 5.08 4.69 -3.55
N ILE A 548 4.58 3.63 -4.19
CA ILE A 548 5.33 2.89 -5.22
C ILE A 548 5.32 3.69 -6.53
N VAL A 549 4.11 4.00 -7.03
CA VAL A 549 3.89 4.96 -8.11
C VAL A 549 3.74 6.35 -7.50
N ARG A 550 4.66 7.25 -7.85
CA ARG A 550 4.83 8.58 -7.24
C ARG A 550 4.58 9.66 -8.29
N PRO A 551 3.85 10.75 -7.98
CA PRO A 551 3.82 11.91 -8.85
C PRO A 551 5.20 12.56 -8.89
N ILE A 552 5.54 13.23 -9.99
CA ILE A 552 6.89 13.80 -10.17
C ILE A 552 7.25 14.76 -9.02
N TRP A 553 6.30 15.57 -8.55
CA TRP A 553 6.48 16.49 -7.43
C TRP A 553 6.80 15.81 -6.07
N TYR A 554 6.56 14.50 -5.92
CA TYR A 554 6.93 13.78 -4.69
C TYR A 554 8.45 13.65 -4.52
N GLU A 555 9.17 13.45 -5.64
CA GLU A 555 10.64 13.41 -5.66
C GLU A 555 11.26 14.79 -5.95
N PHE A 556 10.50 15.70 -6.57
CA PHE A 556 10.92 17.05 -6.95
C PHE A 556 9.98 18.12 -6.40
N PRO A 557 9.83 18.25 -5.06
CA PRO A 557 8.80 19.08 -4.41
C PRO A 557 8.93 20.60 -4.64
N LYS A 558 10.07 21.05 -5.18
CA LYS A 558 10.31 22.46 -5.52
C LYS A 558 10.08 22.79 -6.99
N ASP A 559 9.79 21.79 -7.82
CA ASP A 559 9.59 21.97 -9.25
C ASP A 559 8.11 22.24 -9.55
N LYS A 560 7.70 23.51 -9.53
CA LYS A 560 6.33 23.96 -9.88
C LYS A 560 5.81 23.39 -11.20
N ARG A 561 6.67 23.13 -12.19
CA ARG A 561 6.22 22.61 -13.51
C ARG A 561 5.74 21.17 -13.40
N SER A 562 6.28 20.42 -12.43
CA SER A 562 5.89 19.04 -12.15
C SER A 562 4.53 18.90 -11.46
N PHE A 563 4.00 19.95 -10.82
CA PHE A 563 2.82 19.87 -9.95
C PHE A 563 1.52 19.52 -10.72
N GLY A 564 1.43 19.92 -12.00
CA GLY A 564 0.27 19.64 -12.84
C GLY A 564 0.32 18.30 -13.60
N ILE A 565 1.41 17.53 -13.49
CA ILE A 565 1.68 16.39 -14.36
C ILE A 565 0.91 15.14 -13.90
N ASN A 566 0.16 14.54 -14.81
CA ASN A 566 -0.54 13.27 -14.63
C ASN A 566 -0.37 12.28 -15.82
N THR A 567 0.50 12.61 -16.78
CA THR A 567 0.79 11.80 -17.98
C THR A 567 2.07 10.96 -17.85
N GLN A 568 2.83 11.16 -16.77
CA GLN A 568 4.06 10.44 -16.43
C GLN A 568 4.21 10.37 -14.91
N PHE A 569 4.99 9.41 -14.43
CA PHE A 569 5.17 9.16 -12.99
C PHE A 569 6.58 8.64 -12.68
N MET A 570 6.96 8.76 -11.42
CA MET A 570 8.12 8.08 -10.85
C MET A 570 7.71 6.67 -10.37
N TYR A 571 8.51 5.65 -10.64
CA TYR A 571 8.36 4.30 -10.10
C TYR A 571 9.51 4.03 -9.12
N GLY A 572 9.20 4.01 -7.83
CA GLY A 572 10.20 4.26 -6.80
C GLY A 572 10.88 5.63 -6.99
N GLU A 573 12.12 5.78 -6.55
CA GLU A 573 12.89 7.02 -6.71
C GLU A 573 13.85 7.04 -7.93
N GLN A 574 14.05 5.89 -8.58
CA GLN A 574 15.11 5.67 -9.57
C GLN A 574 14.63 5.65 -11.02
N LEU A 575 13.33 5.40 -11.26
CA LEU A 575 12.76 5.27 -12.60
C LEU A 575 11.66 6.30 -12.84
N MET A 576 11.64 6.87 -14.04
CA MET A 576 10.55 7.74 -14.51
C MET A 576 9.94 7.12 -15.77
N ILE A 577 8.61 6.97 -15.76
CA ILE A 577 7.83 6.35 -16.83
C ILE A 577 6.96 7.43 -17.48
N ALA A 578 7.22 7.70 -18.75
CA ALA A 578 6.39 8.51 -19.65
C ALA A 578 5.77 7.56 -20.71
N PRO A 579 4.58 6.99 -20.44
CA PRO A 579 3.92 6.08 -21.35
C PRO A 579 3.40 6.77 -22.62
N LYS A 580 3.30 6.01 -23.71
CA LYS A 580 2.58 6.43 -24.92
C LYS A 580 1.09 6.58 -24.64
N LEU A 581 0.53 7.75 -24.97
CA LEU A 581 -0.89 8.09 -24.78
C LEU A 581 -1.58 8.55 -26.08
N ILE A 582 -2.90 8.75 -26.02
CA ILE A 582 -3.69 9.23 -27.18
C ILE A 582 -3.25 10.63 -27.63
N GLY A 583 -3.23 10.84 -28.95
CA GLY A 583 -2.91 12.13 -29.58
C GLY A 583 -1.42 12.32 -29.90
N GLU A 584 -0.55 11.39 -29.52
CA GLU A 584 0.86 11.41 -29.93
C GLU A 584 1.02 11.31 -31.45
N LYS A 585 2.00 12.03 -31.99
CA LYS A 585 2.23 12.07 -33.44
C LYS A 585 2.85 10.77 -33.93
N LYS A 586 1.99 9.87 -34.40
CA LYS A 586 2.37 8.69 -35.17
C LYS A 586 2.89 9.09 -36.54
N SER A 587 4.07 8.60 -36.90
CA SER A 587 4.59 8.69 -38.28
C SER A 587 4.99 7.32 -38.80
N ASP A 588 4.33 6.87 -39.86
CA ASP A 588 4.67 5.62 -40.53
C ASP A 588 6.01 5.79 -41.28
N PHE A 589 7.06 5.12 -40.82
CA PHE A 589 8.33 5.11 -41.53
C PHE A 589 8.28 4.11 -42.68
N SER A 590 8.37 4.59 -43.92
CA SER A 590 8.35 3.78 -45.15
C SER A 590 9.69 3.05 -45.38
N GLY A 591 10.08 2.19 -44.44
CA GLY A 591 11.22 1.28 -44.53
C GLY A 591 10.82 -0.14 -44.93
N PRO A 592 11.77 -1.06 -45.11
CA PRO A 592 11.51 -2.47 -45.49
C PRO A 592 10.76 -3.29 -44.41
N LYS A 593 10.53 -2.69 -43.23
CA LYS A 593 9.49 -3.09 -42.28
C LYS A 593 8.78 -1.80 -41.84
N THR A 594 7.46 -1.75 -41.96
CA THR A 594 6.66 -0.68 -41.34
C THR A 594 6.67 -0.88 -39.83
N LYS A 595 7.46 -0.06 -39.12
CA LYS A 595 7.39 0.13 -37.67
C LYS A 595 6.75 1.49 -37.40
N SER A 596 5.80 1.54 -36.47
CA SER A 596 5.24 2.80 -35.99
C SER A 596 6.26 3.52 -35.10
N ARG A 597 6.27 4.86 -35.15
CA ARG A 597 7.06 5.71 -34.25
C ARG A 597 6.19 6.75 -33.59
N TYR A 598 6.44 7.02 -32.32
CA TYR A 598 5.64 7.86 -31.45
C TYR A 598 6.48 9.01 -30.90
N GLN A 599 5.91 10.22 -30.91
CA GLN A 599 6.49 11.38 -30.24
C GLN A 599 5.82 11.55 -28.87
N VAL A 600 6.37 10.91 -27.85
CA VAL A 600 5.92 11.02 -26.45
C VAL A 600 6.30 12.39 -25.89
N GLN A 601 5.35 13.07 -25.24
CA GLN A 601 5.66 14.27 -24.47
C GLN A 601 6.23 13.86 -23.11
N THR A 602 7.55 14.00 -22.94
CA THR A 602 8.25 13.75 -21.68
C THR A 602 8.74 15.08 -21.10
N TYR A 603 8.43 15.32 -19.83
CA TYR A 603 9.06 16.34 -19.00
C TYR A 603 10.20 15.71 -18.18
N LEU A 604 11.33 16.41 -18.06
CA LEU A 604 12.39 16.06 -17.10
C LEU A 604 12.51 17.20 -16.07
N PRO A 605 12.54 16.90 -14.77
CA PRO A 605 12.71 17.91 -13.73
C PRO A 605 13.95 18.77 -13.93
N GLU A 606 13.87 20.03 -13.49
CA GLU A 606 15.00 20.96 -13.57
C GLU A 606 16.18 20.46 -12.70
N ASP A 607 17.41 20.78 -13.13
CA ASP A 607 18.67 20.34 -12.47
C ASP A 607 18.77 18.83 -12.18
N SER A 608 18.14 18.00 -13.03
CA SER A 608 18.15 16.54 -12.90
C SER A 608 18.74 15.82 -14.12
N GLU A 609 19.38 14.68 -13.86
CA GLU A 609 20.14 13.91 -14.84
C GLU A 609 19.51 12.53 -15.06
N TRP A 610 19.45 12.06 -16.32
CA TRP A 610 18.74 10.83 -16.68
C TRP A 610 19.46 10.01 -17.75
N TYR A 611 19.13 8.73 -17.85
CA TYR A 611 19.51 7.83 -18.96
C TYR A 611 18.25 7.24 -19.59
N TYR A 612 18.11 7.32 -20.91
CA TYR A 612 17.03 6.62 -21.60
C TYR A 612 17.29 5.11 -21.64
N TRP A 613 16.34 4.31 -21.13
CA TRP A 613 16.48 2.87 -20.86
C TRP A 613 16.94 2.03 -22.05
N PHE A 614 16.54 2.39 -23.28
CA PHE A 614 16.86 1.62 -24.49
C PHE A 614 18.22 1.99 -25.10
N ASN A 615 18.72 3.21 -24.85
CA ASN A 615 20.01 3.65 -25.36
C ASN A 615 21.13 3.44 -24.31
N ARG A 616 20.94 3.94 -23.08
CA ARG A 616 21.87 3.86 -21.94
C ARG A 616 23.27 4.47 -22.14
N THR A 617 23.70 4.79 -23.36
CA THR A 617 25.05 5.30 -23.65
C THR A 617 25.21 6.80 -23.39
N GLN A 618 24.13 7.57 -23.49
CA GLN A 618 24.12 9.01 -23.31
C GLN A 618 23.31 9.39 -22.06
N ARG A 619 23.88 10.31 -21.29
CA ARG A 619 23.18 11.02 -20.22
C ARG A 619 22.42 12.22 -20.79
N ILE A 620 21.21 12.40 -20.30
CA ILE A 620 20.26 13.45 -20.65
C ILE A 620 20.22 14.43 -19.48
N THR A 621 20.59 15.68 -19.74
CA THR A 621 20.62 16.78 -18.76
C THR A 621 19.75 17.97 -19.18
N VAL A 622 19.19 17.93 -20.40
CA VAL A 622 18.28 18.95 -20.96
C VAL A 622 17.27 18.28 -21.89
N GLU A 623 16.06 18.84 -22.01
CA GLU A 623 14.98 18.28 -22.84
C GLU A 623 15.37 18.07 -24.31
N SER A 624 16.25 18.91 -24.87
CA SER A 624 16.71 18.76 -26.28
C SER A 624 17.55 17.51 -26.54
N GLN A 625 17.92 16.76 -25.51
CA GLN A 625 18.62 15.47 -25.60
C GLN A 625 17.67 14.26 -25.47
N LEU A 626 16.37 14.48 -25.21
CA LEU A 626 15.36 13.42 -25.20
C LEU A 626 15.24 12.73 -26.58
N PRO A 627 14.87 11.44 -26.63
CA PRO A 627 14.57 10.77 -27.90
C PRO A 627 13.40 11.47 -28.60
N LYS A 628 13.65 12.03 -29.80
CA LYS A 628 12.61 12.70 -30.59
C LYS A 628 11.43 11.79 -30.94
N TYR A 629 11.71 10.50 -31.09
CA TYR A 629 10.73 9.44 -31.31
C TYR A 629 11.17 8.20 -30.54
N ILE A 630 10.19 7.42 -30.08
CA ILE A 630 10.40 6.04 -29.63
C ILE A 630 9.68 5.07 -30.59
N GLU A 631 10.19 3.86 -30.72
CA GLU A 631 9.61 2.83 -31.59
C GLU A 631 8.34 2.19 -30.97
N GLU A 632 7.55 1.51 -31.79
CA GLU A 632 6.34 0.76 -31.38
C GLU A 632 6.55 -0.21 -30.21
N ASP A 633 7.72 -0.85 -30.20
CA ASP A 633 8.14 -1.83 -29.21
C ASP A 633 8.88 -1.23 -28.01
N GLU A 634 9.20 0.08 -28.04
CA GLU A 634 9.80 0.85 -26.94
C GLU A 634 8.76 1.59 -26.09
N GLN A 635 9.16 2.09 -24.93
CA GLN A 635 8.37 2.92 -24.00
C GLN A 635 9.26 4.05 -23.46
N GLY A 636 8.67 5.18 -23.04
CA GLY A 636 9.41 6.26 -22.38
C GLY A 636 9.85 5.86 -20.97
N ILE A 637 10.97 5.15 -20.84
CA ILE A 637 11.54 4.73 -19.55
C ILE A 637 12.87 5.45 -19.36
N TYR A 638 13.01 6.19 -18.27
CA TYR A 638 14.20 6.97 -17.94
C TYR A 638 14.71 6.59 -16.55
N ILE A 639 16.01 6.38 -16.44
CA ILE A 639 16.69 5.99 -15.20
C ILE A 639 17.37 7.24 -14.66
N LYS A 640 17.10 7.60 -13.41
CA LYS A 640 17.72 8.75 -12.74
C LYS A 640 19.22 8.50 -12.62
N ALA A 641 20.06 9.41 -13.08
CA ALA A 641 21.50 9.31 -12.83
C ALA A 641 21.78 9.40 -11.33
N GLY A 642 22.87 8.78 -10.89
CA GLY A 642 23.10 8.50 -9.48
C GLY A 642 22.37 7.23 -8.98
N SER A 643 21.83 6.38 -9.86
CA SER A 643 21.13 5.14 -9.47
C SER A 643 21.96 3.88 -9.71
N ILE A 644 21.90 2.94 -8.76
CA ILE A 644 22.28 1.54 -8.94
C ILE A 644 21.00 0.70 -8.98
N LEU A 645 20.78 -0.01 -10.08
CA LEU A 645 19.66 -0.92 -10.26
C LEU A 645 20.14 -2.38 -10.17
N PRO A 646 19.75 -3.15 -9.14
CA PRO A 646 19.87 -4.60 -9.17
C PRO A 646 18.84 -5.16 -10.16
N ILE A 647 19.25 -6.02 -11.09
CA ILE A 647 18.40 -6.65 -12.10
C ILE A 647 18.47 -8.18 -11.95
N LYS A 648 17.33 -8.82 -11.66
CA LYS A 648 17.21 -10.28 -11.51
C LYS A 648 17.32 -10.98 -12.87
N GLN A 649 18.21 -11.96 -13.02
CA GLN A 649 18.47 -12.68 -14.27
C GLN A 649 17.44 -13.80 -14.53
N HIS A 650 16.18 -13.42 -14.76
CA HIS A 650 15.04 -14.33 -14.89
C HIS A 650 14.66 -14.67 -16.36
N GLU A 651 15.54 -14.42 -17.32
CA GLU A 651 15.26 -14.70 -18.74
C GLU A 651 15.03 -16.21 -18.98
N GLY A 652 13.93 -16.54 -19.68
CA GLY A 652 13.55 -17.93 -19.96
C GLY A 652 12.86 -18.66 -18.80
N ARG A 653 12.61 -18.01 -17.67
CA ARG A 653 11.80 -18.55 -16.57
C ARG A 653 10.31 -18.50 -16.88
N GLU A 654 9.54 -19.45 -16.36
CA GLU A 654 8.10 -19.57 -16.62
C GLU A 654 7.23 -18.86 -15.57
N SER A 655 7.83 -18.45 -14.45
CA SER A 655 7.28 -17.67 -13.32
C SER A 655 8.44 -17.00 -12.54
N ILE A 656 8.17 -15.95 -11.75
CA ILE A 656 9.15 -15.28 -10.87
C ILE A 656 9.66 -16.19 -9.76
N MET A 657 8.82 -17.12 -9.27
CA MET A 657 9.23 -18.06 -8.22
C MET A 657 10.29 -19.06 -8.71
N GLN A 658 10.27 -19.46 -9.99
CA GLN A 658 11.40 -20.22 -10.57
C GLN A 658 12.70 -19.42 -10.59
N ALA A 659 12.61 -18.09 -10.58
CA ALA A 659 13.75 -17.18 -10.59
C ALA A 659 14.17 -16.70 -9.20
N ILE A 660 13.51 -17.11 -8.11
CA ILE A 660 13.74 -16.53 -6.77
C ILE A 660 15.21 -16.60 -6.33
N ASN A 661 15.93 -17.67 -6.71
CA ASN A 661 17.36 -17.87 -6.42
C ASN A 661 18.30 -17.47 -7.56
N ASP A 662 17.79 -16.91 -8.67
CA ASP A 662 18.64 -16.49 -9.79
C ASP A 662 19.56 -15.31 -9.43
N ASN A 663 20.68 -15.24 -10.14
CA ASN A 663 21.70 -14.21 -9.93
C ASN A 663 21.22 -12.81 -10.33
N ILE A 664 21.99 -11.81 -9.89
CA ILE A 664 21.71 -10.39 -10.10
C ILE A 664 22.82 -9.77 -10.95
N THR A 665 22.43 -8.94 -11.91
CA THR A 665 23.30 -7.92 -12.52
C THR A 665 23.13 -6.62 -11.73
N LEU A 666 24.22 -5.95 -11.35
CA LEU A 666 24.15 -4.56 -10.89
C LEU A 666 24.38 -3.62 -12.08
N GLU A 667 23.42 -2.73 -12.34
CA GLU A 667 23.54 -1.69 -13.35
C GLU A 667 23.73 -0.33 -12.68
N ILE A 668 24.91 0.27 -12.85
CA ILE A 668 25.35 1.50 -12.20
C ILE A 668 25.27 2.64 -13.21
N TYR A 669 24.45 3.65 -12.92
CA TYR A 669 24.20 4.82 -13.77
C TYR A 669 24.74 6.07 -13.09
N THR A 670 25.98 6.46 -13.40
CA THR A 670 26.65 7.55 -12.66
C THR A 670 26.08 8.94 -12.97
N ASP A 671 26.13 9.84 -12.00
CA ASP A 671 25.81 11.28 -12.14
C ASP A 671 27.03 12.12 -12.61
N LEU A 672 26.95 13.46 -12.64
CA LEU A 672 28.09 14.33 -13.01
C LEU A 672 29.28 14.21 -12.06
N ASN A 673 29.06 13.86 -10.80
CA ASN A 673 30.10 13.62 -9.79
C ASN A 673 30.75 12.22 -9.92
N GLN A 674 30.22 11.38 -10.80
CA GLN A 674 30.55 9.95 -10.96
C GLN A 674 30.11 9.08 -9.78
N GLU A 675 29.08 9.50 -9.06
CA GLU A 675 28.48 8.80 -7.94
C GLU A 675 27.21 8.02 -8.39
N ALA A 676 26.85 6.98 -7.64
CA ALA A 676 25.54 6.33 -7.71
C ALA A 676 25.20 5.56 -6.42
N LYS A 677 23.91 5.43 -6.09
CA LYS A 677 23.40 4.64 -4.95
C LYS A 677 22.19 3.80 -5.33
N GLY A 678 21.99 2.70 -4.62
CA GLY A 678 20.82 1.85 -4.80
C GLY A 678 20.66 0.83 -3.69
N LEU A 679 19.50 0.18 -3.66
CA LEU A 679 19.11 -0.77 -2.63
C LEU A 679 18.77 -2.12 -3.25
N LEU A 680 19.01 -3.19 -2.50
CA LEU A 680 18.59 -4.56 -2.81
C LEU A 680 17.98 -5.21 -1.59
N TYR A 681 16.75 -5.71 -1.72
CA TYR A 681 16.09 -6.54 -0.72
C TYR A 681 15.91 -7.96 -1.23
N ILE A 682 16.16 -8.94 -0.37
CA ILE A 682 15.98 -10.37 -0.65
C ILE A 682 15.36 -11.02 0.60
N ASP A 683 14.26 -11.74 0.42
CA ASP A 683 13.78 -12.78 1.35
C ASP A 683 13.42 -14.05 0.55
N ASP A 684 12.71 -15.00 1.15
CA ASP A 684 12.23 -16.20 0.45
C ASP A 684 11.07 -15.92 -0.54
N GLY A 685 10.57 -14.68 -0.58
CA GLY A 685 9.48 -14.22 -1.42
C GLY A 685 8.07 -14.58 -0.94
N ILE A 686 7.88 -15.48 0.04
CA ILE A 686 6.57 -16.10 0.29
C ILE A 686 6.16 -16.26 1.76
N THR A 687 7.06 -16.24 2.75
CA THR A 687 6.71 -16.42 4.17
C THR A 687 6.89 -15.15 5.01
N PHE A 688 6.38 -15.19 6.25
CA PHE A 688 6.65 -14.17 7.27
C PHE A 688 8.03 -14.32 7.95
N ARG A 689 8.90 -15.26 7.53
CA ARG A 689 10.22 -15.46 8.18
C ARG A 689 11.13 -14.23 8.07
N ASN A 690 10.89 -13.36 7.09
CA ASN A 690 11.54 -12.06 6.96
C ASN A 690 11.22 -11.11 8.14
N GLU A 691 10.04 -11.23 8.75
CA GLU A 691 9.58 -10.47 9.91
C GLU A 691 9.78 -11.24 11.22
N GLU A 692 9.38 -12.53 11.25
CA GLU A 692 9.37 -13.38 12.45
C GLU A 692 10.75 -13.90 12.86
N ARG A 693 11.73 -13.93 11.94
CA ARG A 693 13.08 -14.48 12.14
C ARG A 693 14.21 -13.64 11.52
N ASN A 694 13.87 -12.51 10.91
CA ASN A 694 14.82 -11.69 10.14
C ASN A 694 15.60 -12.48 9.06
N GLU A 695 15.00 -13.53 8.49
CA GLU A 695 15.53 -14.32 7.36
C GLU A 695 15.44 -13.50 6.05
N ARG A 696 16.25 -12.44 5.93
CA ARG A 696 16.28 -11.50 4.80
C ARG A 696 17.61 -10.73 4.71
N LEU A 697 17.92 -10.20 3.53
CA LEU A 697 19.01 -9.24 3.29
C LEU A 697 18.43 -7.89 2.85
N TYR A 698 19.03 -6.79 3.31
CA TYR A 698 18.71 -5.43 2.84
C TYR A 698 20.00 -4.65 2.65
N ILE A 699 20.50 -4.62 1.43
CA ILE A 699 21.84 -4.14 1.08
C ILE A 699 21.72 -2.75 0.43
N GLU A 700 22.51 -1.80 0.91
CA GLU A 700 22.80 -0.54 0.23
C GLU A 700 24.08 -0.70 -0.60
N PHE A 701 24.04 -0.26 -1.85
CA PHE A 701 25.19 -0.12 -2.72
C PHE A 701 25.51 1.37 -2.89
N SER A 702 26.78 1.74 -2.85
CA SER A 702 27.28 3.04 -3.27
C SER A 702 28.45 2.89 -4.21
N PHE A 703 28.46 3.66 -5.30
CA PHE A 703 29.56 3.80 -6.22
C PHE A 703 30.05 5.24 -6.13
N GLU A 704 31.33 5.43 -5.84
CA GLU A 704 31.98 6.74 -5.73
C GLU A 704 33.49 6.57 -5.97
N ASN A 705 34.17 7.59 -6.50
CA ASN A 705 35.61 7.57 -6.81
C ASN A 705 36.11 6.41 -7.72
N GLY A 706 35.19 5.70 -8.40
CA GLY A 706 35.51 4.52 -9.22
C GLY A 706 35.40 3.17 -8.49
N GLU A 707 35.09 3.19 -7.19
CA GLU A 707 34.94 2.00 -6.35
C GLU A 707 33.45 1.71 -6.07
N LEU A 708 33.10 0.43 -5.89
CA LEU A 708 31.77 -0.02 -5.50
C LEU A 708 31.83 -0.59 -4.08
N TYR A 709 31.12 0.06 -3.16
CA TYR A 709 30.92 -0.38 -1.80
C TYR A 709 29.53 -0.99 -1.62
N TYR A 710 29.37 -1.81 -0.59
CA TYR A 710 28.08 -2.30 -0.15
C TYR A 710 28.02 -2.41 1.38
N VAL A 711 26.83 -2.21 1.95
CA VAL A 711 26.57 -2.35 3.38
C VAL A 711 25.24 -3.07 3.57
N ASN A 712 25.21 -4.15 4.36
CA ASN A 712 23.95 -4.71 4.84
C ASN A 712 23.39 -3.78 5.92
N LYS A 713 22.20 -3.22 5.70
CA LYS A 713 21.54 -2.29 6.62
C LYS A 713 20.93 -3.00 7.84
N LEU A 714 20.90 -4.35 7.83
CA LEU A 714 20.47 -5.18 8.95
C LEU A 714 21.69 -5.69 9.73
N GLN A 715 21.67 -5.53 11.05
CA GLN A 715 22.76 -6.00 11.93
C GLN A 715 22.70 -7.53 12.14
N ASP A 716 21.50 -8.08 12.38
CA ASP A 716 21.30 -9.49 12.77
C ASP A 716 20.50 -10.30 11.73
N SER A 717 20.96 -10.31 10.46
CA SER A 717 20.28 -11.07 9.39
C SER A 717 20.63 -12.57 9.44
N GLU A 718 19.65 -13.45 9.68
CA GLU A 718 19.85 -14.91 9.73
C GLU A 718 19.81 -15.61 8.35
N TYR A 719 19.88 -14.87 7.23
CA TYR A 719 19.77 -15.43 5.88
C TYR A 719 21.06 -16.11 5.35
N ASP A 720 21.68 -16.95 6.16
CA ASP A 720 22.97 -17.63 5.93
C ASP A 720 23.04 -18.51 4.69
N ASN A 721 21.89 -18.96 4.19
CA ASN A 721 21.73 -19.88 3.06
C ASN A 721 21.42 -19.18 1.73
N CYS A 722 21.58 -17.86 1.64
CA CYS A 722 21.39 -17.11 0.39
C CYS A 722 22.30 -17.66 -0.74
N GLN A 723 21.69 -18.20 -1.80
CA GLN A 723 22.40 -18.75 -2.97
C GLN A 723 22.62 -17.71 -4.09
N ILE A 724 21.96 -16.56 -3.99
CA ILE A 724 21.96 -15.50 -5.00
C ILE A 724 23.34 -14.81 -5.03
N LYS A 725 23.91 -14.66 -6.23
CA LYS A 725 25.18 -13.93 -6.42
C LYS A 725 25.01 -12.69 -7.29
N ILE A 726 25.92 -11.73 -7.11
CA ILE A 726 26.16 -10.69 -8.10
C ILE A 726 27.06 -11.28 -9.19
N SER A 727 26.53 -11.50 -10.40
CA SER A 727 27.26 -12.18 -11.48
C SER A 727 27.78 -11.25 -12.58
N ASN A 728 27.23 -10.03 -12.69
CA ASN A 728 27.68 -9.00 -13.63
C ASN A 728 27.58 -7.61 -12.98
N ILE A 729 28.49 -6.70 -13.35
CA ILE A 729 28.39 -5.27 -13.02
C ILE A 729 28.51 -4.47 -14.32
N LEU A 730 27.53 -3.64 -14.63
CA LEU A 730 27.50 -2.81 -15.83
C LEU A 730 27.57 -1.34 -15.39
N ILE A 731 28.54 -0.58 -15.88
CA ILE A 731 28.74 0.82 -15.47
C ILE A 731 28.53 1.74 -16.68
N TYR A 732 27.59 2.67 -16.53
CA TYR A 732 27.18 3.68 -17.50
C TYR A 732 27.56 5.08 -16.98
N GLY A 733 28.01 5.96 -17.87
CA GLY A 733 28.32 7.36 -17.55
C GLY A 733 29.79 7.71 -17.31
N LEU A 734 30.70 6.73 -17.27
CA LEU A 734 32.13 6.95 -17.01
C LEU A 734 32.78 7.91 -18.03
N PRO A 735 33.67 8.83 -17.63
CA PRO A 735 34.24 9.83 -18.52
C PRO A 735 35.29 9.25 -19.49
N PHE A 736 36.04 8.22 -19.07
CA PHE A 736 37.15 7.59 -19.80
C PHE A 736 36.79 6.20 -20.39
N ASN A 737 37.69 5.68 -21.24
CA ASN A 737 37.57 4.35 -21.83
C ASN A 737 38.00 3.24 -20.85
N ALA A 738 37.44 2.05 -21.01
CA ALA A 738 37.62 0.91 -20.09
C ALA A 738 39.05 0.35 -20.00
N SER A 739 39.98 0.78 -20.86
CA SER A 739 41.36 0.30 -20.93
C SER A 739 42.21 0.62 -19.70
N ASP A 740 41.77 1.60 -18.90
CA ASP A 740 42.57 2.18 -17.83
C ASP A 740 42.09 1.72 -16.43
N LEU A 741 41.09 0.83 -16.37
CA LEU A 741 40.53 0.29 -15.13
C LEU A 741 41.24 -1.01 -14.72
N ASN A 742 42.16 -0.90 -13.77
CA ASN A 742 42.67 -2.05 -13.02
C ASN A 742 41.65 -2.45 -11.95
N TYR A 743 40.98 -3.58 -12.14
CA TYR A 743 40.04 -4.12 -11.16
C TYR A 743 40.76 -5.06 -10.18
N THR A 744 41.01 -4.58 -8.96
CA THR A 744 41.39 -5.42 -7.81
C THR A 744 40.18 -5.58 -6.91
N ALA A 745 39.56 -6.76 -6.95
CA ALA A 745 38.56 -7.15 -5.97
C ALA A 745 39.25 -7.55 -4.67
N GLU A 746 39.74 -6.58 -3.89
CA GLU A 746 40.04 -6.85 -2.50
C GLU A 746 38.70 -7.03 -1.78
N SER A 747 38.39 -8.28 -1.42
CA SER A 747 37.47 -8.50 -0.31
C SER A 747 38.06 -7.78 0.89
N ALA A 748 37.48 -6.63 1.24
CA ALA A 748 37.85 -5.85 2.41
C ALA A 748 37.47 -6.62 3.68
N ASN A 749 38.25 -7.65 3.99
CA ASN A 749 38.71 -7.83 5.35
C ASN A 749 39.25 -6.46 5.76
N PHE A 750 38.50 -5.75 6.60
CA PHE A 750 39.02 -4.63 7.36
C PHE A 750 40.11 -5.19 8.29
N SER A 751 41.31 -5.43 7.74
CA SER A 751 42.53 -5.39 8.51
C SER A 751 42.59 -4.03 9.17
N GLN A 752 42.97 -4.02 10.44
CA GLN A 752 43.07 -2.79 11.21
C GLN A 752 44.01 -1.83 10.48
N ASN A 753 43.57 -0.58 10.28
CA ASN A 753 44.50 0.52 10.13
C ASN A 753 45.19 0.74 11.49
N GLU A 754 46.24 -0.05 11.75
CA GLU A 754 47.27 0.30 12.73
C GLU A 754 48.14 1.43 12.14
N SER A 755 47.59 2.64 12.10
CA SER A 755 48.31 3.92 12.04
C SER A 755 47.29 5.06 12.08
N THR A 756 47.38 6.07 12.95
CA THR A 756 48.45 6.46 13.89
C THR A 756 47.90 6.83 15.27
N GLU A 757 48.41 6.19 16.33
CA GLU A 757 48.40 6.78 17.67
C GLU A 757 49.35 7.99 17.71
N SER A 758 48.86 9.21 17.51
CA SER A 758 49.63 10.41 17.88
C SER A 758 48.84 11.71 18.11
N GLU A 759 47.55 11.81 17.75
CA GLU A 759 46.73 13.00 18.05
C GLU A 759 45.36 12.60 18.65
N TYR A 760 44.79 13.49 19.47
CA TYR A 760 43.58 13.33 20.30
C TYR A 760 43.61 12.47 21.59
N PRO A 761 44.55 12.68 22.54
CA PRO A 761 44.39 12.19 23.92
C PRO A 761 43.26 12.87 24.71
N GLN A 762 42.79 14.05 24.30
CA GLN A 762 41.90 14.91 25.08
C GLN A 762 40.43 14.43 25.07
N LEU A 763 39.92 13.98 23.91
CA LEU A 763 38.48 13.77 23.70
C LEU A 763 37.93 12.54 24.45
N ASN A 764 38.73 11.48 24.55
CA ASN A 764 38.31 10.26 25.26
C ASN A 764 38.30 10.46 26.78
N GLN A 765 39.18 11.31 27.34
CA GLN A 765 39.14 11.63 28.77
C GLN A 765 37.87 12.41 29.16
N ASP A 766 37.37 13.28 28.28
CA ASP A 766 36.12 14.01 28.52
C ASP A 766 34.90 13.07 28.44
N ILE A 767 34.86 12.15 27.47
CA ILE A 767 33.79 11.14 27.32
C ILE A 767 33.77 10.17 28.52
N ASP A 768 34.92 9.64 28.94
CA ASP A 768 35.00 8.73 30.10
C ASP A 768 34.63 9.45 31.41
N GLN A 769 34.96 10.74 31.57
CA GLN A 769 34.50 11.54 32.71
C GLN A 769 32.99 11.82 32.66
N GLN A 770 32.39 11.91 31.47
CA GLN A 770 30.96 12.15 31.29
C GLN A 770 30.15 10.87 31.59
N ILE A 771 30.61 9.71 31.12
CA ILE A 771 29.99 8.40 31.42
C ILE A 771 30.06 8.08 32.93
N ASN A 772 31.20 8.33 33.58
CA ASN A 772 31.33 8.16 35.03
C ASN A 772 30.45 9.15 35.84
N LYS A 773 30.13 10.32 35.29
CA LYS A 773 29.14 11.26 35.88
C LYS A 773 27.70 10.77 35.75
N GLU A 774 27.34 10.13 34.64
CA GLU A 774 25.99 9.59 34.45
C GLU A 774 25.73 8.36 35.33
N GLN A 775 26.71 7.46 35.46
CA GLN A 775 26.58 6.25 36.28
C GLN A 775 26.61 6.52 37.80
N SER A 776 27.12 7.68 38.23
CA SER A 776 27.10 8.10 39.64
C SER A 776 25.82 8.86 40.05
N ASN A 777 24.88 9.12 39.12
CA ASN A 777 23.62 9.76 39.42
C ASN A 777 22.60 8.77 40.04
N PRO A 778 22.20 8.93 41.33
CA PRO A 778 21.30 7.99 42.00
C PRO A 778 19.90 7.93 41.40
N VAL A 779 19.45 9.02 40.75
CA VAL A 779 18.14 9.11 40.11
C VAL A 779 18.12 8.26 38.84
N GLN A 780 19.15 8.38 38.00
CA GLN A 780 19.23 7.63 36.75
C GLN A 780 19.36 6.12 36.99
N LYS A 781 20.09 5.73 38.04
CA LYS A 781 20.19 4.32 38.46
C LYS A 781 18.82 3.75 38.85
N LYS A 782 18.03 4.47 39.64
CA LYS A 782 16.66 4.04 40.02
C LYS A 782 15.68 4.05 38.85
N ILE A 783 15.81 4.95 37.88
CA ILE A 783 15.01 4.93 36.64
C ILE A 783 15.29 3.65 35.84
N ASN A 784 16.55 3.21 35.76
CA ASN A 784 16.93 1.98 35.08
C ASN A 784 16.46 0.72 35.85
N GLU A 785 16.54 0.72 37.18
CA GLU A 785 15.98 -0.35 38.04
C GLU A 785 14.44 -0.43 37.94
N ALA A 786 13.75 0.70 37.77
CA ALA A 786 12.29 0.73 37.55
C ALA A 786 11.89 0.19 36.16
N ARG A 787 12.69 0.46 35.11
CA ARG A 787 12.47 -0.08 33.76
C ARG A 787 12.61 -1.59 33.68
N LEU A 788 13.46 -2.20 34.50
CA LEU A 788 13.72 -3.65 34.53
C LEU A 788 12.62 -4.48 35.23
N ASN A 789 11.71 -3.86 35.99
CA ASN A 789 10.65 -4.55 36.73
C ASN A 789 9.28 -4.53 36.05
N ILE A 790 9.17 -4.03 34.82
CA ILE A 790 7.90 -4.04 34.04
C ILE A 790 7.90 -5.24 33.10
N ASN A 791 7.29 -6.34 33.56
CA ASN A 791 6.99 -7.51 32.72
C ASN A 791 5.79 -7.22 31.80
N GLN A 792 5.78 -7.77 30.58
CA GLN A 792 4.86 -7.36 29.50
C GLN A 792 3.37 -7.76 29.65
N ASP A 793 2.98 -8.52 30.69
CA ASP A 793 1.65 -9.14 30.80
C ASP A 793 0.60 -8.39 31.67
N THR A 794 0.85 -7.15 32.12
CA THR A 794 -0.07 -6.42 33.04
C THR A 794 -0.40 -4.97 32.67
N LEU A 795 -0.46 -4.65 31.36
CA LEU A 795 -0.87 -3.30 30.88
C LEU A 795 -2.38 -3.05 30.79
N SER A 796 -3.24 -3.96 31.30
CA SER A 796 -4.70 -3.88 31.15
C SER A 796 -5.49 -3.37 32.38
N SER A 797 -4.83 -2.93 33.45
CA SER A 797 -5.51 -2.62 34.73
C SER A 797 -4.98 -1.43 35.55
N ILE A 798 -4.07 -0.60 35.03
CA ILE A 798 -3.57 0.59 35.75
C ILE A 798 -4.58 1.74 35.64
N SER A 799 -4.97 2.34 36.78
CA SER A 799 -5.88 3.48 36.80
C SER A 799 -5.16 4.81 36.59
N LEU A 800 -5.90 5.85 36.17
CA LEU A 800 -5.35 7.21 36.03
C LEU A 800 -4.86 7.80 37.36
N ASP A 801 -5.43 7.38 38.49
CA ASP A 801 -5.06 7.85 39.83
C ASP A 801 -3.69 7.31 40.27
N ASP A 802 -3.33 6.08 39.85
CA ASP A 802 -2.01 5.49 40.10
C ASP A 802 -0.90 6.25 39.35
N ILE A 803 -1.18 6.65 38.10
CA ILE A 803 -0.27 7.46 37.27
C ILE A 803 -0.10 8.86 37.87
N SER A 804 -1.19 9.47 38.36
CA SER A 804 -1.15 10.76 39.06
C SER A 804 -0.27 10.68 40.32
N THR A 805 -0.46 9.65 41.14
CA THR A 805 0.29 9.44 42.39
C THR A 805 1.80 9.25 42.14
N LEU A 806 2.15 8.55 41.05
CA LEU A 806 3.54 8.37 40.63
C LEU A 806 4.16 9.68 40.13
N ALA A 807 3.42 10.48 39.35
CA ALA A 807 3.86 11.79 38.87
C ALA A 807 4.10 12.77 40.03
N THR A 808 3.21 12.82 41.02
CA THR A 808 3.38 13.66 42.23
C THR A 808 4.63 13.24 43.02
N SER A 809 4.85 11.93 43.19
CA SER A 809 6.05 11.41 43.88
C SER A 809 7.37 11.77 43.18
N ILE A 810 7.37 11.86 41.85
CA ILE A 810 8.55 12.28 41.07
C ILE A 810 8.78 13.80 41.22
N LEU A 811 7.72 14.61 41.23
CA LEU A 811 7.80 16.06 41.41
C LEU A 811 8.31 16.46 42.80
N ASP A 812 7.86 15.78 43.86
CA ASP A 812 8.33 16.02 45.24
C ASP A 812 9.82 15.63 45.43
N MET A 813 10.33 14.66 44.67
CA MET A 813 11.76 14.32 44.67
C MET A 813 12.62 15.35 43.94
N ILE A 814 12.10 15.97 42.87
CA ILE A 814 12.79 17.06 42.16
C ILE A 814 12.87 18.32 43.03
N GLY A 815 11.78 18.65 43.75
CA GLY A 815 11.67 19.86 44.58
C GLY A 815 12.65 19.95 45.76
N ASN A 816 13.16 18.83 46.28
CA ASN A 816 14.05 18.81 47.45
C ASN A 816 15.55 18.96 47.13
N SER A 817 15.93 19.22 45.87
CA SER A 817 17.33 19.29 45.43
C SER A 817 17.97 20.70 45.51
N SER A 818 17.61 21.52 46.51
CA SER A 818 18.27 22.82 46.73
C SER A 818 18.27 23.33 48.18
N THR A 819 19.25 22.92 48.99
CA THR A 819 19.97 23.82 49.94
C THR A 819 21.13 23.14 50.70
N GLN A 820 22.29 23.81 50.66
CA GLN A 820 23.35 23.96 51.69
C GLN A 820 24.24 22.77 52.16
N ASP A 821 25.55 23.00 52.00
CA ASP A 821 26.64 22.44 52.80
C ASP A 821 26.51 22.74 54.31
N SER A 822 27.02 21.86 55.18
CA SER A 822 28.28 22.15 55.93
C SER A 822 28.58 21.20 57.12
N THR A 823 29.87 20.86 57.25
CA THR A 823 30.62 20.61 58.50
C THR A 823 30.16 19.61 59.58
N SER A 824 30.97 18.54 59.70
CA SER A 824 31.78 18.21 60.89
C SER A 824 31.27 17.27 62.02
N THR A 825 32.09 16.24 62.28
CA THR A 825 32.48 15.62 63.57
C THR A 825 31.50 14.91 64.52
N GLN A 826 31.97 13.70 64.92
CA GLN A 826 31.95 13.07 66.25
C GLN A 826 30.80 12.13 66.71
N GLN A 827 31.25 10.88 66.99
CA GLN A 827 31.00 10.06 68.19
C GLN A 827 29.67 9.26 68.40
N ALA A 828 29.82 7.94 68.22
CA ALA A 828 29.78 6.90 69.28
C ALA A 828 28.46 6.14 69.64
N SER A 829 28.68 4.98 70.30
CA SER A 829 27.76 3.92 70.81
C SER A 829 27.01 3.08 69.75
N GLN A 830 27.31 1.78 69.58
CA GLN A 830 26.92 0.60 70.42
C GLN A 830 25.39 0.39 70.38
N GLN A 831 24.79 -0.67 69.85
CA GLN A 831 25.01 -2.14 69.97
C GLN A 831 24.48 -2.88 68.70
N ASN A 832 24.66 -4.19 68.41
CA ASN A 832 25.32 -5.31 69.11
C ASN A 832 25.80 -6.45 68.15
N GLU A 833 26.34 -7.50 68.78
CA GLU A 833 26.63 -8.91 68.41
C GLU A 833 25.55 -9.65 67.56
N ASP A 834 25.79 -10.77 66.83
CA ASP A 834 26.94 -11.70 66.84
C ASP A 834 27.06 -12.56 65.55
N SER A 835 28.19 -13.28 65.46
CA SER A 835 28.41 -14.61 64.86
C SER A 835 28.94 -14.81 63.42
N SER A 836 30.03 -15.60 63.40
CA SER A 836 30.53 -16.51 62.34
C SER A 836 31.42 -15.97 61.20
N ARG A 837 32.69 -16.44 61.23
CA ARG A 837 33.67 -16.36 60.15
C ARG A 837 33.54 -17.55 59.21
N SER A 838 33.61 -17.35 57.89
CA SER A 838 34.62 -17.96 56.99
C SER A 838 34.39 -17.57 55.52
N SER A 839 35.43 -17.71 54.68
CA SER A 839 35.48 -17.53 53.20
C SER A 839 36.07 -16.21 52.64
N THR A 840 37.36 -15.96 52.86
CA THR A 840 38.12 -14.91 52.14
C THR A 840 38.92 -15.41 50.92
N ASP A 841 38.78 -16.67 50.50
CA ASP A 841 39.49 -17.23 49.34
C ASP A 841 38.62 -17.37 48.06
N ASN A 842 37.29 -17.35 48.17
CA ASN A 842 36.39 -17.54 47.01
C ASN A 842 36.23 -16.28 46.11
N PHE A 843 36.66 -15.10 46.56
CA PHE A 843 36.42 -13.84 45.83
C PHE A 843 37.39 -13.60 44.67
N ARG A 844 38.56 -14.25 44.64
CA ARG A 844 39.51 -14.14 43.51
C ARG A 844 39.15 -15.05 42.34
N GLU A 845 38.62 -16.26 42.58
CA GLU A 845 38.16 -17.13 41.50
C GLU A 845 36.91 -16.59 40.78
N PHE A 846 36.05 -15.83 41.46
CA PHE A 846 34.90 -15.21 40.79
C PHE A 846 35.32 -14.10 39.81
N GLN A 847 36.19 -13.16 40.23
CA GLN A 847 36.61 -12.06 39.33
C GLN A 847 37.44 -12.52 38.12
N ASP A 848 38.23 -13.59 38.24
CA ASP A 848 38.96 -14.18 37.11
C ASP A 848 38.04 -14.99 36.17
N ASN A 849 36.93 -15.54 36.68
CA ASN A 849 35.93 -16.22 35.86
C ASN A 849 35.00 -15.23 35.15
N ASP A 850 34.59 -14.14 35.81
CA ASP A 850 33.82 -13.06 35.17
C ASP A 850 34.64 -12.38 34.07
N ASN A 851 35.92 -12.05 34.31
CA ASN A 851 36.81 -11.54 33.25
C ASN A 851 37.01 -12.53 32.10
N LYS A 852 36.94 -13.84 32.34
CA LYS A 852 37.00 -14.86 31.27
C LYS A 852 35.66 -15.03 30.56
N ALA A 853 34.55 -14.89 31.26
CA ALA A 853 33.20 -14.93 30.70
C ALA A 853 32.97 -13.69 29.82
N GLU A 854 33.32 -12.51 30.30
CA GLU A 854 33.25 -11.24 29.58
C GLU A 854 34.24 -11.20 28.39
N LYS A 855 35.45 -11.77 28.52
CA LYS A 855 36.34 -11.98 27.36
C LYS A 855 35.79 -13.00 26.37
N LYS A 856 35.16 -14.09 26.82
CA LYS A 856 34.48 -15.04 25.93
C LYS A 856 33.24 -14.44 25.26
N GLN A 857 32.52 -13.56 25.94
CA GLN A 857 31.33 -12.89 25.43
C GLN A 857 31.73 -11.81 24.43
N ASN A 858 32.75 -11.00 24.72
CA ASN A 858 33.35 -10.08 23.75
C ASN A 858 34.04 -10.81 22.59
N GLN A 859 34.61 -11.99 22.81
CA GLN A 859 35.15 -12.83 21.74
C GLN A 859 34.02 -13.42 20.89
N ARG A 860 32.93 -13.93 21.48
CA ARG A 860 31.73 -14.35 20.73
C ARG A 860 31.13 -13.21 19.95
N TYR A 861 30.94 -12.05 20.57
CA TYR A 861 30.40 -10.86 19.91
C TYR A 861 31.30 -10.38 18.77
N ARG A 862 32.63 -10.52 18.89
CA ARG A 862 33.57 -10.31 17.78
C ARG A 862 33.49 -11.41 16.71
N GLU A 863 33.38 -12.68 17.08
CA GLU A 863 33.25 -13.81 16.15
C GLU A 863 31.90 -13.77 15.39
N GLU A 864 30.83 -13.34 16.05
CA GLU A 864 29.51 -13.02 15.50
C GLU A 864 29.62 -11.81 14.56
N GLN A 865 30.19 -10.67 14.98
CA GLN A 865 30.43 -9.53 14.08
C GLN A 865 31.36 -9.86 12.89
N ILE A 866 32.29 -10.80 13.03
CA ILE A 866 33.11 -11.32 11.93
C ILE A 866 32.24 -12.17 10.99
N ALA A 867 31.39 -13.07 11.51
CA ALA A 867 30.45 -13.85 10.71
C ALA A 867 29.45 -12.96 9.94
N HIS A 868 28.90 -11.91 10.58
CA HIS A 868 28.01 -10.92 9.95
C HIS A 868 28.68 -10.18 8.79
N ARG A 869 30.01 -9.99 8.80
CA ARG A 869 30.76 -9.43 7.65
C ARG A 869 31.01 -10.45 6.54
N TYR A 870 31.09 -11.75 6.84
CA TYR A 870 31.27 -12.81 5.83
C TYR A 870 29.99 -13.12 5.02
N LEU A 871 28.80 -12.76 5.51
CA LEU A 871 27.52 -12.95 4.81
C LEU A 871 27.49 -12.21 3.46
N GLY A 872 27.88 -10.94 3.43
CA GLY A 872 27.97 -10.15 2.19
C GLY A 872 29.04 -10.68 1.23
N ALA A 873 30.18 -11.13 1.77
CA ALA A 873 31.29 -11.65 0.97
C ALA A 873 30.89 -12.87 0.11
N LYS A 874 29.98 -13.74 0.57
CA LYS A 874 29.49 -14.88 -0.21
C LYS A 874 28.77 -14.48 -1.52
N MET A 875 28.07 -13.35 -1.55
CA MET A 875 27.37 -12.87 -2.77
C MET A 875 28.33 -12.48 -3.90
N PHE A 876 29.57 -12.13 -3.55
CA PHE A 876 30.60 -11.66 -4.49
C PHE A 876 31.63 -12.74 -4.90
N MET A 877 31.53 -13.97 -4.36
CA MET A 877 32.45 -15.06 -4.70
C MET A 877 32.07 -15.80 -6.01
N THR A 878 32.32 -15.17 -7.18
CA THR A 878 32.58 -15.81 -8.51
C THR A 878 32.90 -14.77 -9.58
N ASP A 879 33.70 -15.15 -10.60
CA ASP A 879 34.03 -14.43 -11.85
C ASP A 879 33.11 -13.26 -12.28
N ILE A 880 33.27 -12.09 -11.66
CA ILE A 880 32.46 -10.91 -11.98
C ILE A 880 32.94 -10.30 -13.29
N LYS A 881 32.01 -10.08 -14.22
CA LYS A 881 32.28 -9.38 -15.49
C LYS A 881 31.88 -7.92 -15.38
N VAL A 882 32.85 -7.02 -15.56
CA VAL A 882 32.59 -5.58 -15.66
C VAL A 882 32.56 -5.13 -17.12
N ARG A 883 31.59 -4.29 -17.49
CA ARG A 883 31.52 -3.66 -18.82
C ARG A 883 31.23 -2.17 -18.72
N ASN A 884 31.97 -1.38 -19.51
CA ASN A 884 31.72 0.03 -19.81
C ASN A 884 31.35 0.11 -21.30
N LEU A 885 30.19 0.71 -21.61
CA LEU A 885 29.53 0.65 -22.92
C LEU A 885 29.46 2.03 -23.60
N LYS A 886 30.60 2.72 -23.72
CA LYS A 886 30.61 4.10 -24.25
C LYS A 886 30.57 4.24 -25.78
N GLN A 887 30.67 3.15 -26.54
CA GLN A 887 30.45 3.13 -28.00
C GLN A 887 30.28 1.69 -28.54
N ASN A 888 29.80 1.58 -29.78
CA ASN A 888 29.38 0.34 -30.45
C ASN A 888 30.58 -0.52 -30.93
N THR A 889 31.60 -0.69 -30.08
CA THR A 889 32.92 -1.25 -30.42
C THR A 889 33.36 -2.34 -29.46
N LYS A 890 33.55 -3.55 -30.01
CA LYS A 890 34.17 -4.76 -29.45
C LYS A 890 34.28 -4.87 -27.92
N THR A 891 33.45 -5.77 -27.38
CA THR A 891 33.53 -6.37 -26.04
C THR A 891 34.97 -6.68 -25.61
N SER A 892 35.44 -6.06 -24.53
CA SER A 892 36.53 -6.59 -23.71
C SER A 892 35.92 -7.22 -22.46
N ILE A 893 36.19 -8.50 -22.25
CA ILE A 893 35.72 -9.27 -21.09
C ILE A 893 36.87 -9.30 -20.10
N PHE A 894 36.69 -8.69 -18.93
CA PHE A 894 37.60 -8.83 -17.80
C PHE A 894 36.94 -9.71 -16.74
N TYR A 895 37.74 -10.57 -16.13
CA TYR A 895 37.34 -11.50 -15.07
C TYR A 895 37.91 -10.96 -13.75
N MET A 896 37.06 -10.71 -12.74
CA MET A 896 37.55 -10.66 -11.36
C MET A 896 37.98 -12.06 -10.92
N LYS A 897 38.95 -12.15 -10.01
CA LYS A 897 39.53 -13.40 -9.52
C LYS A 897 39.45 -13.49 -8.00
#